data_AF-A0A288DN99-F1
#
_entry.id   AF-A0A288DN99-F1
#
_cell.length_a   1.000
_cell.length_b   1.000
_cell.length_c   1.000
_cell.angle_alpha   90.00
_cell.angle_beta   90.00
_cell.angle_gamma   90.00
#
_symmetry.space_group_name_H-M   'P 1'
#
loop_
_entity.id
_entity.type
_entity.pdbx_description
1 polymer ?
#
loop_
_entity_poly.entity_id
_entity_poly.type
_entity_poly.pdbx_seq_one_letter_code
_entity_poly.pdbx_strand_id
1 'polypeptide(L)'
;MDKIQFSQKTQEIRTKYNRIHKILFTYGVFLLIALFAIIKVYAILSSEKDETANENPLKVQKDIKIQEFINKVDLIQKQQTLTGSIALGQFQETKDYIESFNNLLYYKGFVIPRFFWISKTAPLQSIEYFNKGTYTVDELDILFKNIFIGSNKNTSQPPRNISFPLTKGIIEEFNLQCLFQSKISPLICNIFISTFLDEFFVHAIETDNDIFFTIINKLLKEKKYNEKGCKQLLYYTYYTEKENNTTERLLEQCHPSYKEKYRLFIDFSEVQKELFSKFISNKIYKDETINVYKLISFQQIINDDITNKIINIDRINGYFSFLQELLKRDKIGLFYKELTYFFNNYYLKKAIENIEITSKIANKTEIDIIAKQIITINNGNQLIGYMGLREQINKNILETELSLSQEDKENESYEQKIENLLLQIKDIEIKQKFLSGNNILIYGIRKIQNKINNSSLETKTISIPTKLRLEENKNTLTLKQIVLEGFNEISQTINKLIETQKRSFADLQKYIYQNSSLFGTVTPIKEEEVEIICKELSNTLTGQEVKICNNNKIDIDIFRKNKVITMTIIHTNFLLNKIDVSDEEAKKLLDEYLKDPDILSQMTYSKITKLEFVSFLQKTIAGFISFIPKDDGSFEGSSNTIIIIERIKKYLGIQVNDIVEKNDKILIDFTITGIPFLGYYNIQENKITPIYFKEANTTKTPVAIKNIALTLSDEGKPFLNLFLLQPLEIIKQYSPEEYLIYQKFISEKY
;
A
#
# COMPACT_ATOMS: atom_id res chain seq x y z
N MET A 1 -75.67 61.30 -70.40
CA MET A 1 -75.56 60.21 -69.40
C MET A 1 -75.05 60.85 -68.12
N ASP A 2 -75.98 61.38 -67.34
CA ASP A 2 -75.70 62.32 -66.26
C ASP A 2 -75.16 61.61 -65.02
N LYS A 3 -74.06 62.15 -64.49
CA LYS A 3 -73.51 61.80 -63.19
C LYS A 3 -74.53 62.16 -62.11
N ILE A 4 -75.09 61.14 -61.46
CA ILE A 4 -75.88 61.30 -60.25
C ILE A 4 -74.97 61.94 -59.19
N GLN A 5 -75.14 63.25 -58.95
CA GLN A 5 -74.55 63.94 -57.82
C GLN A 5 -75.32 63.55 -56.56
N PHE A 6 -74.71 62.70 -55.73
CA PHE A 6 -75.18 62.49 -54.37
C PHE A 6 -74.99 63.78 -53.56
N SER A 7 -76.01 64.17 -52.77
CA SER A 7 -75.90 65.33 -51.89
C SER A 7 -74.68 65.22 -50.97
N GLN A 8 -74.04 66.34 -50.61
CA GLN A 8 -72.92 66.39 -49.66
C GLN A 8 -73.18 65.55 -48.40
N LYS A 9 -74.42 65.57 -47.92
CA LYS A 9 -74.90 64.82 -46.76
C LYS A 9 -74.81 63.30 -46.96
N THR A 10 -75.07 62.81 -48.17
CA THR A 10 -74.99 61.38 -48.51
C THR A 10 -73.53 60.91 -48.62
N GLN A 11 -72.62 61.77 -49.08
CA GLN A 11 -71.19 61.50 -49.11
C GLN A 11 -70.57 61.43 -47.71
N GLU A 12 -70.98 62.32 -46.80
CA GLU A 12 -70.57 62.29 -45.38
C GLU A 12 -71.07 61.03 -44.66
N ILE A 13 -72.32 60.63 -44.89
CA ILE A 13 -72.87 59.39 -44.30
C ILE A 13 -72.08 58.17 -44.80
N ARG A 14 -71.74 58.11 -46.09
CA ARG A 14 -70.97 57.01 -46.67
C ARG A 14 -69.54 56.95 -46.12
N THR A 15 -68.88 58.08 -45.94
CA THR A 15 -67.53 58.11 -45.33
C THR A 15 -67.57 57.73 -43.86
N LYS A 16 -68.57 58.19 -43.10
CA LYS A 16 -68.75 57.82 -41.70
C LYS A 16 -69.07 56.33 -41.55
N TYR A 17 -69.93 55.78 -42.39
CA TYR A 17 -70.24 54.35 -42.45
C TYR A 17 -69.00 53.51 -42.80
N ASN A 18 -68.22 53.89 -43.83
CA ASN A 18 -66.99 53.18 -44.18
C ASN A 18 -65.94 53.23 -43.06
N ARG A 19 -65.87 54.34 -42.31
CA ARG A 19 -64.97 54.46 -41.15
C ARG A 19 -65.41 53.54 -40.01
N ILE A 20 -66.70 53.53 -39.70
CA ILE A 20 -67.29 52.65 -38.68
C ILE A 20 -67.14 51.18 -39.09
N HIS A 21 -67.37 50.84 -40.36
CA HIS A 21 -67.20 49.49 -40.88
C HIS A 21 -65.73 49.04 -40.85
N LYS A 22 -64.77 49.90 -41.22
CA LYS A 22 -63.35 49.57 -41.08
C LYS A 22 -62.96 49.34 -39.62
N ILE A 23 -63.43 50.18 -38.71
CA ILE A 23 -63.10 50.07 -37.27
C ILE A 23 -63.74 48.82 -36.66
N LEU A 24 -65.04 48.60 -36.86
CA LEU A 24 -65.77 47.49 -36.23
C LEU A 24 -65.53 46.14 -36.90
N PHE A 25 -65.53 46.08 -38.23
CA PHE A 25 -65.49 44.80 -38.94
C PHE A 25 -64.12 44.45 -39.49
N THR A 26 -63.31 45.42 -39.91
CA THR A 26 -61.96 45.12 -40.36
C THR A 26 -61.01 45.01 -39.18
N TYR A 27 -60.92 46.03 -38.33
CA TYR A 27 -60.04 46.00 -37.15
C TYR A 27 -60.64 45.22 -35.97
N GLY A 28 -61.96 45.25 -35.77
CA GLY A 28 -62.60 44.49 -34.70
C GLY A 28 -62.48 42.97 -34.86
N VAL A 29 -62.43 42.45 -36.09
CA VAL A 29 -62.13 41.02 -36.34
C VAL A 29 -60.68 40.69 -35.96
N PHE A 30 -59.71 41.54 -36.31
CA PHE A 30 -58.32 41.34 -35.84
C PHE A 30 -58.19 41.47 -34.33
N LEU A 31 -58.94 42.38 -33.71
CA LEU A 31 -58.95 42.55 -32.27
C LEU A 31 -59.59 41.35 -31.57
N LEU A 32 -60.69 40.79 -32.11
CA LEU A 32 -61.28 39.54 -31.65
C LEU A 32 -60.36 38.34 -31.83
N ILE A 33 -59.68 38.22 -32.99
CA ILE A 33 -58.70 37.15 -33.22
C ILE A 33 -57.52 37.30 -32.25
N ALA A 34 -57.04 38.52 -32.02
CA ALA A 34 -55.99 38.80 -31.03
C ALA A 34 -56.48 38.48 -29.62
N LEU A 35 -57.73 38.82 -29.27
CA LEU A 35 -58.33 38.48 -27.98
C LEU A 35 -58.49 36.97 -27.82
N PHE A 36 -58.91 36.26 -28.85
CA PHE A 36 -58.98 34.79 -28.85
C PHE A 36 -57.60 34.14 -28.78
N ALA A 37 -56.59 34.72 -29.43
CA ALA A 37 -55.21 34.28 -29.33
C ALA A 37 -54.65 34.53 -27.92
N ILE A 38 -54.91 35.70 -27.32
CA ILE A 38 -54.55 36.04 -25.94
C ILE A 38 -55.29 35.13 -24.97
N ILE A 39 -56.58 34.89 -25.15
CA ILE A 39 -57.37 33.96 -24.32
C ILE A 39 -56.84 32.54 -24.47
N LYS A 40 -56.48 32.08 -25.68
CA LYS A 40 -55.87 30.75 -25.86
C LYS A 40 -54.51 30.65 -25.20
N VAL A 41 -53.65 31.66 -25.38
CA VAL A 41 -52.33 31.71 -24.74
C VAL A 41 -52.48 31.79 -23.22
N TYR A 42 -53.41 32.61 -22.73
CA TYR A 42 -53.74 32.70 -21.32
C TYR A 42 -54.30 31.38 -20.80
N ALA A 43 -55.22 30.72 -21.50
CA ALA A 43 -55.78 29.42 -21.12
C ALA A 43 -54.72 28.30 -21.11
N ILE A 44 -53.74 28.33 -22.02
CA ILE A 44 -52.58 27.41 -21.98
C ILE A 44 -51.69 27.73 -20.77
N LEU A 45 -51.40 29.00 -20.50
CA LEU A 45 -50.62 29.45 -19.35
C LEU A 45 -51.35 29.31 -18.00
N SER A 46 -52.69 29.28 -18.01
CA SER A 46 -53.52 29.13 -16.81
C SER A 46 -54.01 27.70 -16.60
N SER A 47 -54.03 26.83 -17.62
CA SER A 47 -54.08 25.38 -17.39
C SER A 47 -52.81 24.86 -16.71
N GLU A 48 -51.69 25.59 -16.83
CA GLU A 48 -50.48 25.39 -16.00
C GLU A 48 -50.66 25.87 -14.54
N LYS A 49 -51.64 26.73 -14.25
CA LYS A 49 -51.94 27.24 -12.89
C LYS A 49 -53.13 26.57 -12.22
N ASP A 50 -54.12 26.07 -12.95
CA ASP A 50 -55.30 25.40 -12.38
C ASP A 50 -55.08 23.90 -12.06
N GLU A 51 -53.86 23.37 -12.28
CA GLU A 51 -53.44 22.08 -11.69
C GLU A 51 -53.22 22.15 -10.17
N THR A 52 -53.37 23.31 -9.52
CA THR A 52 -53.24 23.43 -8.06
C THR A 52 -54.42 22.86 -7.26
N ALA A 53 -55.49 22.39 -7.91
CA ALA A 53 -56.65 21.79 -7.22
C ALA A 53 -56.71 20.24 -7.26
N ASN A 54 -55.82 19.61 -8.02
CA ASN A 54 -55.57 18.16 -8.01
C ASN A 54 -54.12 17.97 -8.48
N GLU A 55 -53.16 18.44 -7.69
CA GLU A 55 -51.76 18.14 -7.98
C GLU A 55 -51.63 16.61 -7.99
N ASN A 56 -51.32 16.05 -9.18
CA ASN A 56 -51.10 14.63 -9.34
C ASN A 56 -50.08 14.20 -8.28
N PRO A 57 -50.42 13.32 -7.33
CA PRO A 57 -49.54 12.99 -6.21
C PRO A 57 -48.18 12.45 -6.70
N LEU A 58 -48.13 11.89 -7.92
CA LEU A 58 -46.92 11.48 -8.60
C LEU A 58 -46.02 12.66 -9.01
N LYS A 59 -46.61 13.78 -9.47
CA LYS A 59 -45.90 15.02 -9.86
C LYS A 59 -45.30 15.70 -8.64
N VAL A 60 -46.06 15.82 -7.54
CA VAL A 60 -45.57 16.37 -6.27
C VAL A 60 -44.44 15.52 -5.69
N GLN A 61 -44.58 14.19 -5.68
CA GLN A 61 -43.51 13.30 -5.23
C GLN A 61 -42.26 13.40 -6.10
N LYS A 62 -42.40 13.57 -7.42
CA LYS A 62 -41.29 13.78 -8.34
C LYS A 62 -40.57 15.09 -8.03
N ASP A 63 -41.29 16.18 -7.89
CA ASP A 63 -40.71 17.51 -7.65
C ASP A 63 -40.00 17.58 -6.30
N ILE A 64 -40.55 16.93 -5.26
CA ILE A 64 -39.88 16.78 -3.96
C ILE A 64 -38.57 16.02 -4.12
N LYS A 65 -38.55 14.87 -4.82
CA LYS A 65 -37.32 14.09 -5.05
C LYS A 65 -36.27 14.84 -5.85
N ILE A 66 -36.68 15.58 -6.88
CA ILE A 66 -35.79 16.43 -7.68
C ILE A 66 -35.13 17.47 -6.76
N GLN A 67 -35.92 18.18 -5.95
CA GLN A 67 -35.39 19.20 -5.05
C GLN A 67 -34.51 18.61 -3.94
N GLU A 68 -34.88 17.48 -3.36
CA GLU A 68 -34.05 16.76 -2.38
C GLU A 68 -32.70 16.37 -2.99
N PHE A 69 -32.69 15.83 -4.21
CA PHE A 69 -31.46 15.46 -4.91
C PHE A 69 -30.60 16.68 -5.25
N ILE A 70 -31.18 17.73 -5.83
CA ILE A 70 -30.43 18.96 -6.18
C ILE A 70 -29.85 19.59 -4.91
N ASN A 71 -30.64 19.70 -3.84
CA ASN A 71 -30.16 20.24 -2.57
C ASN A 71 -29.02 19.40 -1.99
N LYS A 72 -29.09 18.07 -2.12
CA LYS A 72 -28.04 17.16 -1.69
C LYS A 72 -26.74 17.34 -2.48
N VAL A 73 -26.82 17.50 -3.80
CA VAL A 73 -25.64 17.73 -4.65
C VAL A 73 -25.05 19.14 -4.43
N ASP A 74 -25.89 20.15 -4.23
CA ASP A 74 -25.46 21.55 -4.05
C ASP A 74 -25.10 21.88 -2.56
N LEU A 75 -25.32 20.96 -1.61
CA LEU A 75 -25.07 21.16 -0.17
C LEU A 75 -23.59 21.41 0.17
N ILE A 76 -22.67 20.86 -0.63
CA ILE A 76 -21.21 20.96 -0.43
C ILE A 76 -20.73 22.42 -0.39
N GLN A 77 -21.41 23.33 -1.10
CA GLN A 77 -21.01 24.74 -1.14
C GLN A 77 -21.48 25.55 0.08
N LYS A 78 -22.38 25.01 0.91
CA LYS A 78 -23.05 25.76 1.99
C LYS A 78 -22.51 25.48 3.39
N GLN A 79 -21.62 24.50 3.58
CA GLN A 79 -21.15 24.08 4.90
C GLN A 79 -19.67 24.45 5.10
N GLN A 80 -19.37 25.18 6.19
CA GLN A 80 -18.04 25.76 6.44
C GLN A 80 -17.00 24.75 6.97
N THR A 81 -17.45 23.63 7.54
CA THR A 81 -16.61 22.67 8.29
C THR A 81 -16.11 21.50 7.44
N LEU A 82 -16.87 21.14 6.40
CA LEU A 82 -16.50 20.11 5.44
C LEU A 82 -16.36 20.73 4.05
N THR A 83 -15.25 20.41 3.39
CA THR A 83 -15.09 20.70 1.96
C THR A 83 -15.25 19.40 1.20
N GLY A 84 -15.69 19.39 -0.06
CA GLY A 84 -15.98 18.12 -0.72
C GLY A 84 -16.16 18.19 -2.21
N SER A 85 -16.15 17.03 -2.86
CA SER A 85 -16.30 16.91 -4.31
C SER A 85 -17.56 16.14 -4.70
N ILE A 86 -18.03 15.19 -3.87
CA ILE A 86 -19.21 14.35 -4.14
C ILE A 86 -19.95 14.02 -2.82
N ALA A 87 -21.22 14.40 -2.69
CA ALA A 87 -22.07 14.20 -1.50
C ALA A 87 -23.35 13.41 -1.84
N LEU A 88 -23.21 12.19 -2.35
CA LEU A 88 -24.33 11.38 -2.84
C LEU A 88 -24.82 10.31 -1.86
N GLY A 89 -24.08 10.07 -0.78
CA GLY A 89 -24.43 9.16 0.31
C GLY A 89 -25.21 9.84 1.45
N GLN A 90 -25.16 9.30 2.67
CA GLN A 90 -25.86 9.89 3.82
C GLN A 90 -24.95 10.88 4.52
N PHE A 91 -25.54 11.97 5.03
CA PHE A 91 -24.78 13.02 5.70
C PHE A 91 -25.66 13.74 6.72
N GLN A 92 -25.12 13.95 7.92
CA GLN A 92 -25.77 14.74 8.96
C GLN A 92 -24.73 15.55 9.73
N GLU A 93 -24.98 16.85 9.87
CA GLU A 93 -24.20 17.74 10.72
C GLU A 93 -25.12 18.37 11.76
N THR A 94 -24.82 18.11 13.03
CA THR A 94 -25.52 18.71 14.17
C THR A 94 -24.61 19.70 14.89
N LYS A 95 -25.06 20.26 16.02
CA LYS A 95 -24.20 21.10 16.87
C LYS A 95 -23.09 20.29 17.56
N ASP A 96 -23.29 18.99 17.74
CA ASP A 96 -22.43 18.17 18.60
C ASP A 96 -21.55 17.21 17.81
N TYR A 97 -22.00 16.76 16.64
CA TYR A 97 -21.30 15.77 15.82
C TYR A 97 -21.49 15.99 14.33
N ILE A 98 -20.63 15.32 13.57
CA ILE A 98 -20.68 15.21 12.11
C ILE A 98 -20.66 13.73 11.77
N GLU A 99 -21.54 13.29 10.88
CA GLU A 99 -21.51 11.96 10.31
C GLU A 99 -21.65 11.99 8.78
N SER A 100 -20.94 11.08 8.12
CA SER A 100 -20.94 10.96 6.67
C SER A 100 -20.75 9.50 6.27
N PHE A 101 -21.52 9.06 5.28
CA PHE A 101 -21.45 7.72 4.72
C PHE A 101 -21.43 7.76 3.19
N ASN A 102 -20.49 7.05 2.56
CA ASN A 102 -20.34 6.95 1.10
C ASN A 102 -20.26 8.33 0.39
N ASN A 103 -19.53 9.27 0.97
CA ASN A 103 -19.27 10.59 0.36
C ASN A 103 -17.77 10.83 0.19
N LEU A 104 -17.40 11.60 -0.83
CA LEU A 104 -16.03 12.07 -1.04
C LEU A 104 -15.89 13.49 -0.49
N LEU A 105 -15.63 13.58 0.81
CA LEU A 105 -15.52 14.84 1.56
C LEU A 105 -14.17 14.92 2.28
N TYR A 106 -13.90 16.12 2.78
CA TYR A 106 -12.72 16.44 3.57
C TYR A 106 -13.14 17.12 4.88
N TYR A 107 -12.50 16.73 5.97
CA TYR A 107 -12.64 17.36 7.28
C TYR A 107 -11.27 17.85 7.76
N LYS A 108 -11.12 19.15 8.04
CA LYS A 108 -9.83 19.77 8.40
C LYS A 108 -8.67 19.41 7.43
N GLY A 109 -9.01 19.25 6.15
CA GLY A 109 -8.09 18.86 5.07
C GLY A 109 -7.84 17.36 4.92
N PHE A 110 -8.33 16.50 5.82
CA PHE A 110 -8.25 15.05 5.66
C PHE A 110 -9.37 14.55 4.76
N VAL A 111 -9.06 13.67 3.81
CA VAL A 111 -10.07 12.84 3.15
C VAL A 111 -10.70 11.94 4.19
N ILE A 112 -12.03 11.97 4.30
CA ILE A 112 -12.74 11.11 5.27
C ILE A 112 -13.02 9.74 4.65
N PRO A 113 -12.98 8.65 5.45
CA PRO A 113 -13.26 7.30 4.95
C PRO A 113 -14.75 7.11 4.65
N ARG A 114 -15.09 5.91 4.14
CA ARG A 114 -16.45 5.49 3.85
C ARG A 114 -17.44 5.74 5.00
N PHE A 115 -17.07 5.39 6.23
CA PHE A 115 -17.85 5.69 7.42
C PHE A 115 -17.10 6.69 8.27
N PHE A 116 -17.67 7.87 8.43
CA PHE A 116 -17.08 8.95 9.22
C PHE A 116 -18.06 9.40 10.28
N TRP A 117 -17.60 9.47 11.53
CA TRP A 117 -18.31 10.06 12.64
C TRP A 117 -17.32 10.76 13.55
N ILE A 118 -17.58 12.01 13.93
CA ILE A 118 -16.75 12.73 14.89
C ILE A 118 -17.58 13.68 15.75
N SER A 119 -17.26 13.75 17.05
CA SER A 119 -17.75 14.85 17.89
C SER A 119 -17.03 16.14 17.53
N LYS A 120 -17.76 17.25 17.39
CA LYS A 120 -17.16 18.58 17.15
C LYS A 120 -16.25 19.05 18.29
N THR A 121 -16.39 18.45 19.47
CA THR A 121 -15.53 18.71 20.64
C THR A 121 -14.22 17.91 20.64
N ALA A 122 -14.04 16.96 19.72
CA ALA A 122 -12.83 16.14 19.65
C ALA A 122 -11.58 16.98 19.34
N PRO A 123 -10.50 16.85 20.12
CA PRO A 123 -9.26 17.59 19.91
C PRO A 123 -8.51 17.03 18.70
N LEU A 124 -8.87 17.50 17.51
CA LEU A 124 -8.28 17.07 16.26
C LEU A 124 -7.55 18.23 15.56
N GLN A 125 -6.26 18.06 15.31
CA GLN A 125 -5.46 19.00 14.52
C GLN A 125 -5.77 18.87 13.03
N SER A 126 -5.43 19.88 12.21
CA SER A 126 -5.62 19.84 10.75
C SER A 126 -4.54 19.04 10.03
N ILE A 127 -4.75 18.65 8.77
CA ILE A 127 -3.71 17.95 7.99
C ILE A 127 -2.41 18.77 7.85
N GLU A 128 -2.52 20.10 7.83
CA GLU A 128 -1.37 21.02 7.82
C GLU A 128 -0.48 20.87 9.06
N TYR A 129 -1.06 20.59 10.22
CA TYR A 129 -0.30 20.29 11.43
C TYR A 129 0.51 19.01 11.27
N PHE A 130 -0.11 17.95 10.74
CA PHE A 130 0.58 16.68 10.55
C PHE A 130 1.65 16.76 9.46
N ASN A 131 1.44 17.57 8.42
CA ASN A 131 2.45 17.76 7.38
C ASN A 131 3.76 18.41 7.89
N LYS A 132 3.78 18.98 9.11
CA LYS A 132 5.00 19.48 9.75
C LYS A 132 5.89 18.38 10.34
N GLY A 133 5.38 17.14 10.47
CA GLY A 133 6.14 15.99 10.96
C GLY A 133 6.49 16.01 12.45
N THR A 134 5.99 16.97 13.24
CA THR A 134 6.30 17.14 14.67
C THR A 134 5.31 16.46 15.61
N TYR A 135 4.42 15.61 15.09
CA TYR A 135 3.34 15.00 15.84
C TYR A 135 3.77 13.67 16.49
N THR A 136 3.11 13.29 17.58
CA THR A 136 3.38 12.06 18.33
C THR A 136 2.57 10.87 17.80
N VAL A 137 3.01 9.65 18.14
CA VAL A 137 2.28 8.42 17.82
C VAL A 137 0.89 8.40 18.49
N ASP A 138 0.77 8.99 19.68
CA ASP A 138 -0.51 9.07 20.40
C ASP A 138 -1.49 10.01 19.68
N GLU A 139 -1.02 11.12 19.12
CA GLU A 139 -1.84 12.01 18.30
C GLU A 139 -2.32 11.32 17.00
N LEU A 140 -1.46 10.50 16.37
CA LEU A 140 -1.87 9.66 15.25
C LEU A 140 -2.92 8.62 15.66
N ASP A 141 -2.76 7.97 16.80
CA ASP A 141 -3.72 6.97 17.32
C ASP A 141 -5.08 7.61 17.60
N ILE A 142 -5.11 8.79 18.21
CA ILE A 142 -6.33 9.58 18.45
C ILE A 142 -7.00 9.92 17.12
N LEU A 143 -6.24 10.42 16.14
CA LEU A 143 -6.77 10.73 14.81
C LEU A 143 -7.29 9.47 14.12
N PHE A 144 -6.55 8.36 14.17
CA PHE A 144 -6.93 7.09 13.56
C PHE A 144 -8.24 6.56 14.16
N LYS A 145 -8.37 6.54 15.48
CA LYS A 145 -9.59 6.10 16.16
C LYS A 145 -10.80 6.99 15.88
N ASN A 146 -10.61 8.30 15.83
CA ASN A 146 -11.74 9.24 15.70
C ASN A 146 -12.16 9.50 14.25
N ILE A 147 -11.22 9.63 13.30
CA ILE A 147 -11.56 9.90 11.89
C ILE A 147 -11.68 8.60 11.11
N PHE A 148 -10.77 7.66 11.32
CA PHE A 148 -10.56 6.52 10.41
C PHE A 148 -11.28 5.24 10.87
N ILE A 149 -11.53 5.08 12.17
CA ILE A 149 -12.28 3.95 12.76
C ILE A 149 -13.65 4.39 13.32
N GLY A 150 -13.97 5.69 13.29
CA GLY A 150 -15.20 6.27 13.88
C GLY A 150 -16.46 5.43 13.64
N SER A 151 -17.08 5.00 14.74
CA SER A 151 -18.02 3.89 14.91
C SER A 151 -18.88 3.46 13.71
N ASN A 152 -18.72 2.20 13.29
CA ASN A 152 -19.68 1.42 12.50
C ASN A 152 -21.00 1.25 13.27
N LYS A 153 -21.87 2.25 13.25
CA LYS A 153 -23.27 2.07 13.67
C LYS A 153 -24.08 1.68 12.45
N ASN A 154 -24.93 0.67 12.61
CA ASN A 154 -25.80 0.08 11.59
C ASN A 154 -26.45 1.13 10.69
N THR A 155 -25.83 1.43 9.56
CA THR A 155 -26.43 2.26 8.51
C THR A 155 -27.00 1.33 7.46
N SER A 156 -28.32 1.37 7.32
CA SER A 156 -29.00 0.81 6.16
C SER A 156 -28.40 1.41 4.89
N GLN A 157 -28.20 0.58 3.85
CA GLN A 157 -27.81 1.10 2.54
C GLN A 157 -28.82 2.18 2.13
N PRO A 158 -28.38 3.36 1.67
CA PRO A 158 -29.30 4.31 1.09
C PRO A 158 -30.00 3.62 -0.08
N PRO A 159 -31.34 3.70 -0.17
CA PRO A 159 -32.07 3.13 -1.29
C PRO A 159 -31.53 3.74 -2.58
N ARG A 160 -31.28 2.90 -3.60
CA ARG A 160 -30.90 3.41 -4.93
C ARG A 160 -31.98 4.35 -5.43
N ASN A 161 -31.55 5.42 -6.09
CA ASN A 161 -32.46 6.31 -6.78
C ASN A 161 -33.23 5.51 -7.84
N ILE A 162 -34.56 5.52 -7.73
CA ILE A 162 -35.44 4.86 -8.69
C ILE A 162 -35.80 5.88 -9.75
N SER A 163 -35.45 5.60 -11.01
CA SER A 163 -35.84 6.43 -12.13
C SER A 163 -37.33 6.29 -12.42
N PHE A 164 -37.98 7.39 -12.78
CA PHE A 164 -39.37 7.39 -13.20
C PHE A 164 -39.49 6.84 -14.63
N PRO A 165 -40.40 5.89 -14.90
CA PRO A 165 -40.60 5.40 -16.25
C PRO A 165 -41.08 6.52 -17.17
N LEU A 166 -40.67 6.47 -18.43
CA LEU A 166 -41.26 7.29 -19.48
C LEU A 166 -42.59 6.68 -19.89
N THR A 167 -43.67 7.48 -19.91
CA THR A 167 -44.99 6.98 -20.35
C THR A 167 -45.15 7.05 -21.86
N LYS A 168 -44.39 7.94 -22.51
CA LYS A 168 -44.26 8.10 -23.97
C LYS A 168 -42.78 8.27 -24.35
N GLY A 169 -42.48 8.38 -25.65
CA GLY A 169 -41.12 8.76 -26.10
C GLY A 169 -40.74 10.16 -25.59
N ILE A 170 -39.43 10.44 -25.43
CA ILE A 170 -38.93 11.67 -24.77
C ILE A 170 -39.47 12.94 -25.44
N ILE A 171 -39.60 12.92 -26.77
CA ILE A 171 -40.15 14.05 -27.53
C ILE A 171 -41.60 14.34 -27.11
N GLU A 172 -42.41 13.32 -26.91
CA GLU A 172 -43.83 13.44 -26.59
C GLU A 172 -44.06 13.71 -25.10
N GLU A 173 -43.28 13.08 -24.23
CA GLU A 173 -43.33 13.28 -22.78
C GLU A 173 -43.05 14.75 -22.41
N PHE A 174 -42.05 15.36 -23.06
CA PHE A 174 -41.61 16.73 -22.76
C PHE A 174 -42.03 17.79 -23.78
N ASN A 175 -42.91 17.45 -24.74
CA ASN A 175 -43.38 18.33 -25.81
C ASN A 175 -42.24 19.01 -26.63
N LEU A 176 -41.18 18.26 -26.92
CA LEU A 176 -39.98 18.76 -27.60
C LEU A 176 -40.10 18.76 -29.13
N GLN A 177 -41.30 18.60 -29.69
CA GLN A 177 -41.54 18.67 -31.15
C GLN A 177 -41.11 20.02 -31.72
N CYS A 178 -41.11 21.07 -30.90
CA CYS A 178 -40.66 22.41 -31.28
C CYS A 178 -39.18 22.48 -31.66
N LEU A 179 -38.35 21.53 -31.20
CA LEU A 179 -36.95 21.41 -31.66
C LEU A 179 -36.85 20.98 -33.12
N PHE A 180 -37.89 20.37 -33.69
CA PHE A 180 -37.89 19.79 -35.02
C PHE A 180 -38.88 20.47 -35.98
N GLN A 181 -39.83 21.25 -35.46
CA GLN A 181 -40.90 21.88 -36.23
C GLN A 181 -40.91 23.41 -36.05
N SER A 182 -40.94 24.15 -37.16
CA SER A 182 -40.88 25.62 -37.21
C SER A 182 -42.20 26.34 -36.84
N LYS A 183 -43.25 25.61 -36.47
CA LYS A 183 -44.61 26.15 -36.29
C LYS A 183 -44.96 26.58 -34.86
N ILE A 184 -44.08 26.37 -33.88
CA ILE A 184 -44.32 26.67 -32.47
C ILE A 184 -43.61 27.96 -32.08
N SER A 185 -44.26 28.80 -31.27
CA SER A 185 -43.66 30.06 -30.77
C SER A 185 -42.34 29.79 -30.04
N PRO A 186 -41.26 30.55 -30.31
CA PRO A 186 -39.97 30.41 -29.61
C PRO A 186 -40.10 30.50 -28.09
N LEU A 187 -41.03 31.33 -27.59
CA LEU A 187 -41.26 31.48 -26.16
C LEU A 187 -41.79 30.20 -25.53
N ILE A 188 -42.75 29.54 -26.17
CA ILE A 188 -43.35 28.27 -25.71
C ILE A 188 -42.30 27.15 -25.81
N CYS A 189 -41.54 27.10 -26.90
CA CYS A 189 -40.48 26.10 -27.05
C CYS A 189 -39.40 26.21 -25.95
N ASN A 190 -39.04 27.44 -25.57
CA ASN A 190 -38.09 27.69 -24.49
C ASN A 190 -38.59 27.17 -23.13
N ILE A 191 -39.90 27.22 -22.87
CA ILE A 191 -40.49 26.70 -21.64
C ILE A 191 -40.34 25.17 -21.63
N PHE A 192 -40.75 24.49 -22.70
CA PHE A 192 -40.61 23.02 -22.80
C PHE A 192 -39.16 22.54 -22.70
N ILE A 193 -38.22 23.23 -23.36
CA ILE A 193 -36.80 22.92 -23.23
C ILE A 193 -36.33 23.11 -21.79
N SER A 194 -36.77 24.18 -21.12
CA SER A 194 -36.39 24.42 -19.71
C SER A 194 -36.91 23.31 -18.80
N THR A 195 -38.19 22.95 -18.92
CA THR A 195 -38.81 21.86 -18.14
C THR A 195 -38.11 20.54 -18.39
N PHE A 196 -37.83 20.20 -19.65
CA PHE A 196 -37.04 19.02 -19.99
C PHE A 196 -35.70 19.03 -19.26
N LEU A 197 -34.92 20.12 -19.38
CA LEU A 197 -33.61 20.24 -18.74
C LEU A 197 -33.70 20.15 -17.21
N ASP A 198 -34.79 20.60 -16.59
CA ASP A 198 -34.97 20.55 -15.14
C ASP A 198 -35.28 19.14 -14.61
N GLU A 199 -35.83 18.26 -15.45
CA GLU A 199 -36.45 17.02 -14.98
C GLU A 199 -35.85 15.74 -15.58
N PHE A 200 -35.26 15.77 -16.78
CA PHE A 200 -34.92 14.54 -17.51
C PHE A 200 -34.05 13.58 -16.68
N PHE A 201 -33.19 14.11 -15.81
CA PHE A 201 -32.21 13.34 -15.08
C PHE A 201 -32.81 12.29 -14.13
N VAL A 202 -34.07 12.46 -13.69
CA VAL A 202 -34.78 11.49 -12.85
C VAL A 202 -35.57 10.44 -13.64
N HIS A 203 -35.62 10.54 -14.97
CA HIS A 203 -36.38 9.63 -15.82
C HIS A 203 -35.52 8.47 -16.36
N ALA A 204 -36.17 7.35 -16.65
CA ALA A 204 -35.57 6.15 -17.24
C ALA A 204 -35.33 6.35 -18.76
N ILE A 205 -34.42 7.27 -19.08
CA ILE A 205 -34.05 7.67 -20.45
C ILE A 205 -33.51 6.52 -21.31
N GLU A 206 -33.09 5.44 -20.68
CA GLU A 206 -32.46 4.29 -21.33
C GLU A 206 -33.31 3.65 -22.44
N THR A 207 -34.64 3.79 -22.35
CA THR A 207 -35.58 3.31 -23.35
C THR A 207 -35.56 4.12 -24.64
N ASP A 208 -34.96 5.32 -24.65
CA ASP A 208 -34.95 6.26 -25.77
C ASP A 208 -33.60 7.01 -25.91
N ASN A 209 -32.51 6.29 -25.62
CA ASN A 209 -31.14 6.83 -25.51
C ASN A 209 -30.68 7.61 -26.76
N ASP A 210 -30.93 7.10 -27.96
CA ASP A 210 -30.44 7.73 -29.20
C ASP A 210 -31.11 9.09 -29.46
N ILE A 211 -32.42 9.17 -29.21
CA ILE A 211 -33.19 10.41 -29.34
C ILE A 211 -32.77 11.40 -28.25
N PHE A 212 -32.62 10.93 -27.01
CA PHE A 212 -32.12 11.74 -25.90
C PHE A 212 -30.78 12.41 -26.22
N PHE A 213 -29.78 11.63 -26.61
CA PHE A 213 -28.45 12.19 -26.90
C PHE A 213 -28.46 13.11 -28.11
N THR A 214 -29.35 12.89 -29.08
CA THR A 214 -29.57 13.80 -30.21
C THR A 214 -30.12 15.15 -29.74
N ILE A 215 -31.13 15.13 -28.85
CA ILE A 215 -31.72 16.34 -28.26
C ILE A 215 -30.66 17.10 -27.44
N ILE A 216 -29.96 16.43 -26.53
CA ILE A 216 -28.93 17.06 -25.69
C ILE A 216 -27.82 17.66 -26.55
N ASN A 217 -27.29 16.93 -27.54
CA ASN A 217 -26.26 17.45 -28.44
C ASN A 217 -26.71 18.71 -29.18
N LYS A 218 -27.99 18.79 -29.57
CA LYS A 218 -28.55 19.98 -30.20
C LYS A 218 -28.62 21.14 -29.21
N LEU A 219 -29.11 20.90 -28.00
CA LEU A 219 -29.25 21.92 -26.96
C LEU A 219 -27.88 22.46 -26.49
N LEU A 220 -26.87 21.60 -26.35
CA LEU A 220 -25.53 22.01 -25.90
C LEU A 220 -24.82 22.94 -26.91
N LYS A 221 -25.16 22.88 -28.20
CA LYS A 221 -24.63 23.80 -29.21
C LYS A 221 -25.22 25.20 -29.11
N GLU A 222 -26.35 25.36 -28.42
CA GLU A 222 -26.98 26.66 -28.21
C GLU A 222 -26.45 27.30 -26.92
N LYS A 223 -25.83 28.48 -27.04
CA LYS A 223 -25.21 29.20 -25.91
C LYS A 223 -26.17 29.41 -24.73
N LYS A 224 -27.47 29.59 -25.01
CA LYS A 224 -28.51 29.80 -24.00
C LYS A 224 -28.72 28.58 -23.09
N TYR A 225 -28.56 27.36 -23.63
CA TYR A 225 -28.85 26.11 -22.92
C TYR A 225 -27.62 25.35 -22.48
N ASN A 226 -26.44 25.69 -23.02
CA ASN A 226 -25.19 24.98 -22.75
C ASN A 226 -24.94 24.78 -21.25
N GLU A 227 -24.89 25.85 -20.44
CA GLU A 227 -24.56 25.75 -19.02
C GLU A 227 -25.56 24.86 -18.24
N LYS A 228 -26.86 25.11 -18.41
CA LYS A 228 -27.92 24.33 -17.76
C LYS A 228 -27.90 22.87 -18.23
N GLY A 229 -27.75 22.63 -19.53
CA GLY A 229 -27.64 21.30 -20.12
C GLY A 229 -26.45 20.51 -19.59
N CYS A 230 -25.28 21.14 -19.49
CA CYS A 230 -24.07 20.53 -18.92
C CYS A 230 -24.25 20.16 -17.44
N LYS A 231 -24.84 21.06 -16.64
CA LYS A 231 -25.16 20.79 -15.21
C LYS A 231 -26.12 19.60 -15.07
N GLN A 232 -27.19 19.59 -15.86
CA GLN A 232 -28.23 18.56 -15.75
C GLN A 232 -27.78 17.21 -16.32
N LEU A 233 -26.90 17.21 -17.33
CA LEU A 233 -26.28 15.99 -17.84
C LEU A 233 -25.37 15.34 -16.79
N LEU A 234 -24.64 16.15 -16.01
CA LEU A 234 -23.86 15.67 -14.87
C LEU A 234 -24.76 15.10 -13.77
N TYR A 235 -25.87 15.77 -13.45
CA TYR A 235 -26.86 15.26 -12.49
C TYR A 235 -27.48 13.94 -12.93
N TYR A 236 -27.72 13.75 -14.23
CA TYR A 236 -28.16 12.47 -14.77
C TYR A 236 -27.16 11.36 -14.51
N THR A 237 -25.86 11.63 -14.68
CA THR A 237 -24.82 10.66 -14.31
C THR A 237 -24.84 10.36 -12.81
N TYR A 238 -24.96 11.37 -11.96
CA TYR A 238 -25.00 11.21 -10.50
C TYR A 238 -26.23 10.44 -10.02
N TYR A 239 -27.39 10.68 -10.65
CA TYR A 239 -28.65 10.05 -10.28
C TYR A 239 -28.70 8.58 -10.71
N THR A 240 -28.22 8.27 -11.92
CA THR A 240 -28.25 6.91 -12.48
C THR A 240 -27.07 6.04 -12.07
N GLU A 241 -25.95 6.65 -11.64
CA GLU A 241 -24.69 5.98 -11.31
C GLU A 241 -24.08 5.16 -12.46
N LYS A 242 -24.46 5.48 -13.72
CA LYS A 242 -24.02 4.76 -14.92
C LYS A 242 -22.92 5.50 -15.67
N GLU A 243 -21.93 4.75 -16.12
CA GLU A 243 -20.92 5.21 -17.07
C GLU A 243 -21.48 5.17 -18.49
N ASN A 244 -21.30 6.25 -19.26
CA ASN A 244 -21.73 6.31 -20.65
C ASN A 244 -20.77 7.16 -21.49
N ASN A 245 -20.07 6.53 -22.44
CA ASN A 245 -19.11 7.20 -23.32
C ASN A 245 -19.71 8.36 -24.12
N THR A 246 -21.00 8.27 -24.49
CA THR A 246 -21.71 9.36 -25.18
C THR A 246 -21.91 10.56 -24.25
N THR A 247 -22.20 10.31 -22.97
CA THR A 247 -22.31 11.38 -21.96
C THR A 247 -20.97 12.07 -21.76
N GLU A 248 -19.87 11.33 -21.61
CA GLU A 248 -18.54 11.91 -21.50
C GLU A 248 -18.19 12.79 -22.71
N ARG A 249 -18.45 12.30 -23.93
CA ARG A 249 -18.22 13.05 -25.17
C ARG A 249 -19.06 14.32 -25.26
N LEU A 250 -20.31 14.29 -24.79
CA LEU A 250 -21.16 15.48 -24.78
C LEU A 250 -20.65 16.53 -23.78
N LEU A 251 -20.12 16.10 -22.64
CA LEU A 251 -19.49 17.01 -21.67
C LEU A 251 -18.19 17.65 -22.17
N GLU A 252 -17.58 17.17 -23.27
CA GLU A 252 -16.47 17.86 -23.94
C GLU A 252 -16.89 19.17 -24.61
N GLN A 253 -18.19 19.33 -24.90
CA GLN A 253 -18.76 20.58 -25.43
C GLN A 253 -19.06 21.61 -24.32
N CYS A 254 -18.82 21.23 -23.06
CA CYS A 254 -19.00 22.05 -21.88
C CYS A 254 -17.67 22.65 -21.40
N HIS A 255 -17.74 23.49 -20.36
CA HIS A 255 -16.53 23.91 -19.66
C HIS A 255 -15.73 22.68 -19.14
N PRO A 256 -14.38 22.65 -19.23
CA PRO A 256 -13.56 21.47 -18.87
C PRO A 256 -13.84 20.89 -17.48
N SER A 257 -14.23 21.74 -16.53
CA SER A 257 -14.59 21.34 -15.17
C SER A 257 -15.73 20.31 -15.11
N TYR A 258 -16.66 20.30 -16.07
CA TYR A 258 -17.75 19.31 -16.09
C TYR A 258 -17.24 17.92 -16.41
N LYS A 259 -16.32 17.80 -17.37
CA LYS A 259 -15.67 16.52 -17.71
C LYS A 259 -14.83 15.99 -16.55
N GLU A 260 -14.11 16.87 -15.86
CA GLU A 260 -13.35 16.52 -14.66
C GLU A 260 -14.27 16.00 -13.54
N LYS A 261 -15.37 16.70 -13.26
CA LYS A 261 -16.39 16.26 -12.28
C LYS A 261 -17.06 14.93 -12.66
N TYR A 262 -17.31 14.71 -13.95
CA TYR A 262 -17.84 13.43 -14.45
C TYR A 262 -16.85 12.30 -14.19
N ARG A 263 -15.58 12.45 -14.61
CA ARG A 263 -14.55 11.42 -14.40
C ARG A 263 -14.32 11.12 -12.93
N LEU A 264 -14.25 12.15 -12.10
CA LEU A 264 -14.13 11.99 -10.65
C LEU A 264 -15.28 11.16 -10.07
N PHE A 265 -16.50 11.38 -10.54
CA PHE A 265 -17.67 10.63 -10.10
C PHE A 265 -17.67 9.17 -10.57
N ILE A 266 -17.31 8.91 -11.82
CA ILE A 266 -17.19 7.54 -12.34
C ILE A 266 -16.15 6.76 -11.54
N ASP A 267 -14.96 7.35 -11.33
CA ASP A 267 -13.90 6.76 -10.53
C ASP A 267 -14.36 6.50 -9.08
N PHE A 268 -15.06 7.45 -8.47
CA PHE A 268 -15.66 7.29 -7.14
C PHE A 268 -16.70 6.17 -7.09
N SER A 269 -17.60 6.09 -8.07
CA SER A 269 -18.64 5.06 -8.18
C SER A 269 -18.03 3.66 -8.30
N GLU A 270 -16.96 3.50 -9.08
CA GLU A 270 -16.21 2.24 -9.15
C GLU A 270 -15.62 1.85 -7.80
N VAL A 271 -15.03 2.79 -7.05
CA VAL A 271 -14.54 2.53 -5.68
C VAL A 271 -15.69 2.15 -4.76
N GLN A 272 -16.88 2.76 -4.88
CA GLN A 272 -18.05 2.34 -4.08
C GLN A 272 -18.43 0.88 -4.37
N LYS A 273 -18.44 0.44 -5.64
CA LYS A 273 -18.71 -0.95 -6.00
C LYS A 273 -17.72 -1.93 -5.37
N GLU A 274 -16.44 -1.58 -5.34
CA GLU A 274 -15.39 -2.33 -4.63
C GLU A 274 -15.66 -2.39 -3.12
N LEU A 275 -15.99 -1.25 -2.48
CA LEU A 275 -16.29 -1.19 -1.05
C LEU A 275 -17.57 -1.96 -0.68
N PHE A 276 -18.57 -2.00 -1.55
CA PHE A 276 -19.79 -2.79 -1.36
C PHE A 276 -19.53 -4.30 -1.49
N SER A 277 -18.73 -4.71 -2.46
CA SER A 277 -18.35 -6.12 -2.64
C SER A 277 -17.29 -6.59 -1.64
N LYS A 278 -16.67 -5.65 -0.90
CA LYS A 278 -15.52 -5.88 -0.01
C LYS A 278 -14.32 -6.50 -0.73
N PHE A 279 -14.24 -6.31 -2.04
CA PHE A 279 -13.14 -6.73 -2.90
C PHE A 279 -12.35 -5.51 -3.33
N ILE A 280 -11.04 -5.53 -3.12
CA ILE A 280 -10.13 -4.44 -3.45
C ILE A 280 -9.31 -4.80 -4.69
N SER A 281 -9.48 -4.03 -5.75
CA SER A 281 -8.65 -4.14 -6.96
C SER A 281 -7.34 -3.39 -6.78
N ASN A 282 -6.30 -3.76 -7.53
CA ASN A 282 -5.04 -3.01 -7.59
C ASN A 282 -5.10 -1.77 -8.51
N LYS A 283 -6.29 -1.40 -9.02
CA LYS A 283 -6.48 -0.24 -9.90
C LYS A 283 -6.16 1.06 -9.15
N ILE A 284 -5.27 1.86 -9.74
CA ILE A 284 -4.91 3.22 -9.29
C ILE A 284 -5.60 4.24 -10.18
N TYR A 285 -6.19 5.25 -9.54
CA TYR A 285 -6.91 6.33 -10.21
C TYR A 285 -6.01 7.54 -10.45
N LYS A 286 -6.39 8.40 -11.40
CA LYS A 286 -5.64 9.61 -11.70
C LYS A 286 -5.67 10.59 -10.53
N ASP A 287 -6.83 10.70 -9.90
CA ASP A 287 -7.13 11.57 -8.77
C ASP A 287 -6.60 10.97 -7.47
N GLU A 288 -5.78 11.74 -6.75
CA GLU A 288 -5.19 11.31 -5.47
C GLU A 288 -6.24 11.11 -4.39
N THR A 289 -7.27 11.96 -4.33
CA THR A 289 -8.32 11.89 -3.33
C THR A 289 -9.12 10.59 -3.44
N ILE A 290 -9.38 10.12 -4.66
CA ILE A 290 -10.02 8.81 -4.88
C ILE A 290 -9.13 7.67 -4.35
N ASN A 291 -7.83 7.73 -4.63
CA ASN A 291 -6.86 6.74 -4.15
C ASN A 291 -6.78 6.72 -2.62
N VAL A 292 -6.71 7.90 -2.00
CA VAL A 292 -6.70 8.07 -0.54
C VAL A 292 -8.01 7.55 0.06
N TYR A 293 -9.17 7.96 -0.47
CA TYR A 293 -10.48 7.51 -0.02
C TYR A 293 -10.61 5.98 -0.07
N LYS A 294 -10.18 5.36 -1.18
CA LYS A 294 -10.13 3.90 -1.33
C LYS A 294 -9.23 3.26 -0.27
N LEU A 295 -8.02 3.77 -0.11
CA LEU A 295 -7.02 3.25 0.84
C LEU A 295 -7.56 3.22 2.27
N ILE A 296 -8.01 4.38 2.77
CA ILE A 296 -8.45 4.52 4.16
C ILE A 296 -9.77 3.78 4.44
N SER A 297 -10.66 3.69 3.44
CA SER A 297 -11.92 2.94 3.56
C SER A 297 -11.69 1.43 3.63
N PHE A 298 -10.70 0.90 2.90
CA PHE A 298 -10.32 -0.52 3.03
C PHE A 298 -9.54 -0.80 4.31
N GLN A 299 -8.73 0.15 4.82
CA GLN A 299 -8.13 0.04 6.14
C GLN A 299 -9.21 -0.04 7.25
N GLN A 300 -10.28 0.74 7.14
CA GLN A 300 -11.44 0.65 8.04
C GLN A 300 -12.09 -0.74 7.98
N ILE A 301 -12.38 -1.26 6.78
CA ILE A 301 -12.95 -2.61 6.59
C ILE A 301 -12.03 -3.71 7.17
N ILE A 302 -10.72 -3.60 7.00
CA ILE A 302 -9.75 -4.56 7.55
C ILE A 302 -9.70 -4.45 9.08
N ASN A 303 -9.75 -3.24 9.63
CA ASN A 303 -9.80 -3.03 11.07
C ASN A 303 -11.08 -3.62 11.70
N ASP A 304 -12.22 -3.51 11.01
CA ASP A 304 -13.46 -4.12 11.43
C ASP A 304 -13.37 -5.64 11.46
N ASP A 305 -12.77 -6.26 10.44
CA ASP A 305 -12.49 -7.70 10.44
C ASP A 305 -11.62 -8.09 11.66
N ILE A 306 -10.52 -7.36 11.88
CA ILE A 306 -9.61 -7.59 13.02
C ILE A 306 -10.35 -7.48 14.35
N THR A 307 -11.16 -6.44 14.54
CA THR A 307 -11.94 -6.19 15.76
C THR A 307 -12.95 -7.32 15.99
N ASN A 308 -13.53 -7.86 14.92
CA ASN A 308 -14.41 -9.01 14.94
C ASN A 308 -13.67 -10.37 14.97
N LYS A 309 -12.34 -10.37 15.19
CA LYS A 309 -11.48 -11.56 15.23
C LYS A 309 -11.51 -12.39 13.94
N ILE A 310 -11.64 -11.73 12.79
CA ILE A 310 -11.61 -12.32 11.44
C ILE A 310 -10.33 -11.85 10.74
N ILE A 311 -9.64 -12.77 10.06
CA ILE A 311 -8.52 -12.44 9.16
C ILE A 311 -8.90 -12.89 7.75
N ASN A 312 -9.29 -11.93 6.91
CA ASN A 312 -9.63 -12.20 5.52
C ASN A 312 -8.37 -12.03 4.64
N ILE A 313 -7.75 -13.15 4.29
CA ILE A 313 -6.47 -13.19 3.57
C ILE A 313 -6.58 -12.56 2.18
N ASP A 314 -7.64 -12.89 1.43
CA ASP A 314 -7.86 -12.33 0.08
C ASP A 314 -7.96 -10.81 0.11
N ARG A 315 -8.69 -10.26 1.09
CA ARG A 315 -8.83 -8.82 1.27
C ARG A 315 -7.51 -8.15 1.64
N ILE A 316 -6.74 -8.75 2.54
CA ILE A 316 -5.42 -8.24 2.94
C ILE A 316 -4.45 -8.28 1.76
N ASN A 317 -4.43 -9.38 1.00
CA ASN A 317 -3.62 -9.52 -0.22
C ASN A 317 -3.99 -8.48 -1.28
N GLY A 318 -5.29 -8.25 -1.51
CA GLY A 318 -5.74 -7.23 -2.44
C GLY A 318 -5.39 -5.82 -1.97
N TYR A 319 -5.49 -5.54 -0.66
CA TYR A 319 -5.05 -4.29 -0.04
C TYR A 319 -3.55 -4.05 -0.24
N PHE A 320 -2.73 -5.07 -0.01
CA PHE A 320 -1.29 -4.99 -0.25
C PHE A 320 -0.93 -4.82 -1.71
N SER A 321 -1.63 -5.49 -2.62
CA SER A 321 -1.44 -5.34 -4.07
C SER A 321 -1.76 -3.91 -4.52
N PHE A 322 -2.88 -3.34 -4.03
CA PHE A 322 -3.24 -1.95 -4.27
C PHE A 322 -2.22 -0.97 -3.68
N LEU A 323 -1.79 -1.19 -2.43
CA LEU A 323 -0.81 -0.33 -1.76
C LEU A 323 0.55 -0.35 -2.45
N GLN A 324 1.00 -1.51 -2.95
CA GLN A 324 2.23 -1.60 -3.74
C GLN A 324 2.13 -0.74 -5.01
N GLU A 325 1.03 -0.82 -5.75
CA GLU A 325 0.82 0.00 -6.94
C GLU A 325 0.71 1.50 -6.63
N LEU A 326 0.08 1.88 -5.51
CA LEU A 326 0.04 3.27 -5.04
C LEU A 326 1.44 3.82 -4.79
N LEU A 327 2.27 3.04 -4.11
CA LEU A 327 3.63 3.42 -3.72
C LEU A 327 4.59 3.45 -4.91
N LYS A 328 4.46 2.52 -5.87
CA LYS A 328 5.26 2.55 -7.11
C LYS A 328 5.01 3.82 -7.93
N ARG A 329 3.77 4.32 -7.93
CA ARG A 329 3.35 5.47 -8.72
C ARG A 329 3.38 6.79 -7.96
N ASP A 330 3.74 6.76 -6.67
CA ASP A 330 3.75 7.89 -5.75
C ASP A 330 2.43 8.69 -5.76
N LYS A 331 1.32 7.97 -5.57
CA LYS A 331 -0.05 8.51 -5.73
C LYS A 331 -0.77 8.85 -4.41
N ILE A 332 -0.02 9.02 -3.32
CA ILE A 332 -0.51 9.45 -2.01
C ILE A 332 0.52 10.35 -1.32
N GLY A 333 0.07 11.40 -0.65
CA GLY A 333 0.92 12.31 0.13
C GLY A 333 1.59 11.68 1.35
N LEU A 334 2.61 12.36 1.89
CA LEU A 334 3.45 11.90 3.01
C LEU A 334 2.63 11.44 4.21
N PHE A 335 1.68 12.28 4.67
CA PHE A 335 0.83 11.95 5.81
C PHE A 335 0.11 10.61 5.66
N TYR A 336 -0.46 10.32 4.48
CA TYR A 336 -1.17 9.06 4.24
C TYR A 336 -0.23 7.86 4.14
N LYS A 337 1.04 8.07 3.74
CA LYS A 337 2.08 7.03 3.83
C LYS A 337 2.41 6.72 5.29
N GLU A 338 2.58 7.75 6.12
CA GLU A 338 2.85 7.61 7.56
C GLU A 338 1.68 6.94 8.29
N LEU A 339 0.44 7.36 7.99
CA LEU A 339 -0.78 6.75 8.51
C LEU A 339 -0.90 5.28 8.11
N THR A 340 -0.62 4.97 6.85
CA THR A 340 -0.61 3.58 6.35
C THR A 340 0.47 2.74 7.01
N TYR A 341 1.67 3.30 7.20
CA TYR A 341 2.75 2.63 7.92
C TYR A 341 2.34 2.35 9.38
N PHE A 342 1.72 3.32 10.04
CA PHE A 342 1.18 3.17 11.39
C PHE A 342 0.13 2.06 11.45
N PHE A 343 -0.88 2.08 10.57
CA PHE A 343 -1.91 1.04 10.48
C PHE A 343 -1.32 -0.37 10.30
N ASN A 344 -0.43 -0.53 9.31
CA ASN A 344 0.17 -1.84 8.99
C ASN A 344 0.94 -2.43 10.16
N ASN A 345 1.66 -1.61 10.93
CA ASN A 345 2.54 -2.08 12.01
C ASN A 345 1.86 -2.16 13.38
N TYR A 346 0.90 -1.28 13.67
CA TYR A 346 0.27 -1.20 15.00
C TYR A 346 -1.07 -1.92 15.08
N TYR A 347 -1.82 -2.03 13.99
CA TYR A 347 -3.11 -2.71 13.95
C TYR A 347 -3.01 -4.06 13.26
N LEU A 348 -2.65 -4.07 11.97
CA LEU A 348 -2.67 -5.29 11.16
C LEU A 348 -1.65 -6.31 11.64
N LYS A 349 -0.37 -5.92 11.79
CA LYS A 349 0.69 -6.81 12.27
C LYS A 349 0.37 -7.41 13.65
N LYS A 350 -0.07 -6.58 14.61
CA LYS A 350 -0.43 -7.06 15.96
C LYS A 350 -1.59 -8.06 15.93
N ALA A 351 -2.56 -7.87 15.04
CA ALA A 351 -3.68 -8.81 14.88
C ALA A 351 -3.20 -10.17 14.33
N ILE A 352 -2.27 -10.14 13.38
CA ILE A 352 -1.64 -11.34 12.78
C ILE A 352 -0.73 -12.05 13.79
N GLU A 353 -0.09 -11.33 14.71
CA GLU A 353 0.76 -11.94 15.75
C GLU A 353 -0.05 -12.46 16.96
N ASN A 354 -1.34 -12.16 17.03
CA ASN A 354 -2.20 -12.57 18.15
C ASN A 354 -2.65 -14.05 18.01
N ILE A 355 -2.23 -14.88 18.96
CA ILE A 355 -2.49 -16.34 19.01
C ILE A 355 -4.00 -16.67 19.06
N GLU A 356 -4.83 -15.82 19.68
CA GLU A 356 -6.27 -16.07 19.82
C GLU A 356 -7.01 -15.89 18.49
N ILE A 357 -6.51 -15.02 17.62
CA ILE A 357 -7.07 -14.73 16.29
C ILE A 357 -6.50 -15.73 15.27
N THR A 358 -5.20 -16.02 15.33
CA THR A 358 -4.52 -16.91 14.38
C THR A 358 -4.80 -18.39 14.59
N SER A 359 -5.14 -18.82 15.81
CA SER A 359 -5.51 -20.22 16.09
C SER A 359 -6.79 -20.69 15.38
N LYS A 360 -7.63 -19.77 14.89
CA LYS A 360 -8.85 -20.09 14.11
C LYS A 360 -8.60 -20.24 12.60
N ILE A 361 -7.38 -19.95 12.14
CA ILE A 361 -7.01 -20.01 10.72
C ILE A 361 -6.38 -21.37 10.47
N ALA A 362 -6.98 -22.16 9.57
CA ALA A 362 -6.58 -23.54 9.30
C ALA A 362 -5.15 -23.65 8.72
N ASN A 363 -4.65 -22.58 8.09
CA ASN A 363 -3.41 -22.60 7.31
C ASN A 363 -2.37 -21.58 7.84
N LYS A 364 -1.49 -22.02 8.76
CA LYS A 364 -0.43 -21.17 9.35
C LYS A 364 0.52 -20.56 8.32
N THR A 365 0.72 -21.25 7.19
CA THR A 365 1.56 -20.81 6.08
C THR A 365 1.09 -19.49 5.44
N GLU A 366 -0.22 -19.21 5.44
CA GLU A 366 -0.78 -17.98 4.87
C GLU A 366 -0.53 -16.75 5.76
N ILE A 367 -0.51 -16.94 7.08
CA ILE A 367 -0.18 -15.90 8.07
C ILE A 367 1.26 -15.44 7.90
N ASP A 368 2.19 -16.39 7.72
CA ASP A 368 3.61 -16.09 7.49
C ASP A 368 3.83 -15.33 6.17
N ILE A 369 3.02 -15.63 5.13
CA ILE A 369 3.04 -14.90 3.86
C ILE A 369 2.61 -13.44 4.07
N ILE A 370 1.52 -13.21 4.80
CA ILE A 370 1.05 -11.85 5.11
C ILE A 370 2.10 -11.09 5.94
N ALA A 371 2.69 -11.73 6.95
CA ALA A 371 3.75 -11.11 7.75
C ALA A 371 4.96 -10.70 6.89
N LYS A 372 5.38 -11.54 5.93
CA LYS A 372 6.44 -11.22 4.97
C LYS A 372 6.04 -10.10 4.01
N GLN A 373 4.77 -10.03 3.59
CA GLN A 373 4.28 -8.93 2.75
C GLN A 373 4.29 -7.59 3.48
N ILE A 374 3.97 -7.54 4.78
CA ILE A 374 4.10 -6.33 5.61
C ILE A 374 5.55 -5.83 5.60
N ILE A 375 6.51 -6.74 5.83
CA ILE A 375 7.95 -6.42 5.81
C ILE A 375 8.34 -5.88 4.43
N THR A 376 7.88 -6.53 3.36
CA THR A 376 8.17 -6.13 1.97
C THR A 376 7.61 -4.76 1.65
N ILE A 377 6.37 -4.46 2.04
CA ILE A 377 5.75 -3.14 1.80
C ILE A 377 6.45 -2.03 2.58
N ASN A 378 6.88 -2.33 3.81
CA ASN A 378 7.56 -1.36 4.64
C ASN A 378 8.97 -1.04 4.14
N ASN A 379 9.74 -2.08 3.77
CA ASN A 379 11.16 -1.95 3.44
C ASN A 379 11.44 -1.83 1.93
N GLY A 380 10.46 -2.14 1.10
CA GLY A 380 10.64 -2.19 -0.35
C GLY A 380 11.26 -3.50 -0.81
N ASN A 381 11.41 -3.61 -2.13
CA ASN A 381 12.13 -4.68 -2.77
C ASN A 381 12.89 -4.11 -3.97
N GLN A 382 14.20 -3.94 -3.79
CA GLN A 382 15.10 -3.36 -4.78
C GLN A 382 15.18 -4.19 -6.08
N LEU A 383 14.91 -5.50 -6.03
CA LEU A 383 14.94 -6.38 -7.20
C LEU A 383 13.78 -6.12 -8.17
N ILE A 384 12.68 -5.51 -7.71
CA ILE A 384 11.51 -5.17 -8.53
C ILE A 384 11.32 -3.65 -8.66
N GLY A 385 12.34 -2.85 -8.33
CA GLY A 385 12.28 -1.39 -8.41
C GLY A 385 11.24 -0.75 -7.48
N TYR A 386 10.94 -1.41 -6.35
CA TYR A 386 9.89 -1.00 -5.42
C TYR A 386 10.49 -0.37 -4.17
N MET A 387 10.28 0.94 -3.99
CA MET A 387 10.64 1.67 -2.78
C MET A 387 9.53 1.53 -1.73
N GLY A 388 9.87 1.02 -0.56
CA GLY A 388 8.90 0.78 0.53
C GLY A 388 8.49 2.04 1.28
N LEU A 389 7.42 1.93 2.07
CA LEU A 389 6.88 3.05 2.88
C LEU A 389 7.96 3.76 3.70
N ARG A 390 8.84 3.01 4.37
CA ARG A 390 9.86 3.57 5.26
C ARG A 390 10.85 4.45 4.51
N GLU A 391 11.26 4.03 3.32
CA GLU A 391 12.20 4.77 2.50
C GLU A 391 11.54 6.02 1.90
N GLN A 392 10.31 5.90 1.40
CA GLN A 392 9.55 7.04 0.88
C GLN A 392 9.23 8.09 1.94
N ILE A 393 8.89 7.67 3.17
CA ILE A 393 8.68 8.59 4.30
C ILE A 393 9.98 9.34 4.62
N ASN A 394 11.10 8.64 4.77
CA ASN A 394 12.38 9.28 5.08
C ASN A 394 12.85 10.22 3.96
N LYS A 395 12.68 9.83 2.68
CA LYS A 395 13.04 10.67 1.53
C LYS A 395 12.23 11.97 1.51
N ASN A 396 10.92 11.88 1.74
CA ASN A 396 10.04 13.06 1.74
C ASN A 396 10.29 13.97 2.96
N ILE A 397 10.64 13.44 4.13
CA ILE A 397 11.06 14.26 5.29
C ILE A 397 12.32 15.07 4.93
N LEU A 398 13.32 14.42 4.32
CA LEU A 398 14.53 15.10 3.83
C LEU A 398 14.21 16.19 2.79
N GLU A 399 13.31 15.94 1.83
CA GLU A 399 12.89 16.92 0.82
C GLU A 399 12.05 18.07 1.40
N THR A 400 11.25 17.81 2.44
CA THR A 400 10.44 18.83 3.14
C THR A 400 11.32 19.72 4.03
N GLU A 401 12.32 19.15 4.72
CA GLU A 401 13.34 19.90 5.46
C GLU A 401 14.23 20.74 4.52
N LEU A 402 14.52 20.24 3.31
CA LEU A 402 15.28 20.95 2.27
C LEU A 402 14.49 22.10 1.64
N SER A 403 13.17 22.00 1.51
CA SER A 403 12.33 23.07 0.94
C SER A 403 11.99 24.16 1.95
N LEU A 404 11.82 23.83 3.24
CA LEU A 404 11.66 24.81 4.32
C LEU A 404 12.95 25.61 4.61
N SER A 405 14.12 25.09 4.24
CA SER A 405 15.41 25.74 4.47
C SER A 405 15.93 26.56 3.27
N GLN A 406 15.21 26.57 2.15
CA GLN A 406 15.60 27.30 0.93
C GLN A 406 15.15 28.77 0.89
N GLU A 407 14.19 29.18 1.71
CA GLU A 407 13.81 30.61 1.80
C GLU A 407 14.77 31.46 2.66
N ASP A 408 15.67 30.84 3.44
CA ASP A 408 16.54 31.55 4.41
C ASP A 408 18.04 31.58 4.09
N LYS A 409 18.53 30.99 2.97
CA LYS A 409 19.98 30.75 2.80
C LYS A 409 20.57 31.21 1.46
N GLU A 410 20.56 32.52 1.20
CA GLU A 410 21.39 33.11 0.14
C GLU A 410 22.70 33.78 0.63
N ASN A 411 23.05 33.79 1.93
CA ASN A 411 24.26 34.47 2.41
C ASN A 411 25.02 33.76 3.54
N GLU A 412 25.19 32.44 3.48
CA GLU A 412 25.95 31.71 4.51
C GLU A 412 27.41 31.45 4.09
N SER A 413 28.37 31.88 4.91
CA SER A 413 29.81 31.58 4.72
C SER A 413 30.07 30.07 4.77
N TYR A 414 31.01 29.56 3.97
CA TYR A 414 31.37 28.13 3.96
C TYR A 414 31.73 27.61 5.36
N GLU A 415 32.39 28.41 6.20
CA GLU A 415 32.67 28.01 7.59
C GLU A 415 31.40 27.92 8.45
N GLN A 416 30.45 28.85 8.31
CA GLN A 416 29.15 28.80 9.00
C GLN A 416 28.30 27.62 8.53
N LYS A 417 28.33 27.34 7.22
CA LYS A 417 27.69 26.18 6.62
C LYS A 417 28.24 24.88 7.22
N ILE A 418 29.57 24.77 7.34
CA ILE A 418 30.20 23.61 7.99
C ILE A 418 29.88 23.56 9.49
N GLU A 419 29.89 24.69 10.21
CA GLU A 419 29.50 24.73 11.62
C GLU A 419 28.07 24.20 11.84
N ASN A 420 27.12 24.65 11.01
CA ASN A 420 25.75 24.20 11.07
C ASN A 420 25.59 22.71 10.76
N LEU A 421 26.35 22.18 9.80
CA LEU A 421 26.38 20.74 9.53
C LEU A 421 27.01 19.93 10.68
N LEU A 422 28.02 20.48 11.36
CA LEU A 422 28.65 19.83 12.51
C LEU A 422 27.77 19.83 13.76
N LEU A 423 26.93 20.86 13.96
CA LEU A 423 25.94 20.91 15.04
C LEU A 423 24.91 19.77 14.97
N GLN A 424 24.73 19.16 13.80
CA GLN A 424 23.86 17.98 13.64
C GLN A 424 24.46 16.72 14.28
N ILE A 425 25.76 16.71 14.62
CA ILE A 425 26.44 15.57 15.26
C ILE A 425 26.23 15.64 16.78
N LYS A 426 25.14 15.05 17.28
CA LYS A 426 24.74 15.14 18.70
C LYS A 426 25.53 14.25 19.67
N ASP A 427 26.17 13.19 19.17
CA ASP A 427 26.75 12.13 20.02
C ASP A 427 28.27 12.27 20.28
N ILE A 428 28.91 13.27 19.67
CA ILE A 428 30.37 13.48 19.77
C ILE A 428 30.63 14.91 20.20
N GLU A 429 31.26 15.05 21.37
CA GLU A 429 31.76 16.35 21.83
C GLU A 429 33.04 16.70 21.05
N ILE A 430 32.93 17.62 20.10
CA ILE A 430 34.05 18.05 19.27
C ILE A 430 35.03 18.87 20.12
N LYS A 431 36.29 18.40 20.21
CA LYS A 431 37.37 19.08 20.95
C LYS A 431 38.26 19.91 20.03
N GLN A 432 38.57 19.38 18.86
CA GLN A 432 39.35 20.08 17.84
C GLN A 432 38.82 19.72 16.45
N LYS A 433 38.91 20.67 15.52
CA LYS A 433 38.59 20.46 14.11
C LYS A 433 39.62 21.13 13.21
N PHE A 434 39.91 20.52 12.07
CA PHE A 434 40.76 21.06 11.03
C PHE A 434 40.01 21.01 9.70
N LEU A 435 39.96 22.14 9.02
CA LEU A 435 39.30 22.30 7.71
C LEU A 435 40.38 22.40 6.63
N SER A 436 40.28 21.58 5.58
CA SER A 436 41.16 21.64 4.41
C SER A 436 40.37 21.33 3.14
N GLY A 437 39.93 22.39 2.46
CA GLY A 437 39.01 22.29 1.32
C GLY A 437 37.69 21.62 1.71
N ASN A 438 37.30 20.57 0.99
CA ASN A 438 36.12 19.77 1.29
C ASN A 438 36.34 18.74 2.41
N ASN A 439 37.58 18.56 2.89
CA ASN A 439 37.90 17.60 3.94
C ASN A 439 37.87 18.25 5.32
N ILE A 440 37.26 17.54 6.27
CA ILE A 440 37.09 17.98 7.65
C ILE A 440 37.63 16.88 8.56
N LEU A 441 38.58 17.22 9.41
CA LEU A 441 39.13 16.29 10.40
C LEU A 441 38.66 16.72 11.79
N ILE A 442 38.03 15.81 12.52
CA ILE A 442 37.47 16.06 13.85
C ILE A 442 38.17 15.18 14.87
N TYR A 443 38.54 15.77 15.99
CA TYR A 443 38.96 15.09 17.21
C TYR A 443 37.92 15.41 18.28
N GLY A 444 37.26 14.38 18.81
CA GLY A 444 36.19 14.56 19.77
C GLY A 444 36.12 13.41 20.78
N ILE A 445 35.21 13.55 21.73
CA ILE A 445 34.92 12.54 22.73
C ILE A 445 33.48 12.08 22.54
N ARG A 446 33.30 10.80 22.20
CA ARG A 446 31.98 10.19 22.13
C ARG A 446 31.55 9.78 23.54
N LYS A 447 30.42 10.29 24.00
CA LYS A 447 29.84 9.92 25.30
C LYS A 447 28.73 8.90 25.09
N ILE A 448 28.95 7.68 25.55
CA ILE A 448 27.97 6.61 25.48
C ILE A 448 27.37 6.43 26.86
N GLN A 449 26.08 6.71 27.00
CA GLN A 449 25.32 6.45 28.22
C GLN A 449 24.90 4.99 28.25
N ASN A 450 25.42 4.22 29.20
CA ASN A 450 24.99 2.84 29.41
C ASN A 450 24.01 2.79 30.58
N LYS A 451 22.77 2.36 30.33
CA LYS A 451 21.78 2.07 31.39
C LYS A 451 22.09 0.69 31.95
N ILE A 452 22.73 0.66 33.11
CA ILE A 452 23.06 -0.57 33.82
C ILE A 452 21.89 -0.83 34.79
N ASN A 453 20.91 -1.62 34.35
CA ASN A 453 19.71 -2.08 35.08
C ASN A 453 18.50 -1.13 35.19
N ASN A 454 17.30 -1.70 35.05
CA ASN A 454 15.99 -1.03 35.16
C ASN A 454 15.58 -0.66 36.60
N SER A 455 16.46 -0.78 37.59
CA SER A 455 16.13 -0.57 39.00
C SER A 455 17.06 0.38 39.77
N SER A 456 18.13 0.91 39.17
CA SER A 456 18.95 1.96 39.80
C SER A 456 19.32 3.05 38.79
N LEU A 457 19.12 4.32 39.20
CA LEU A 457 19.33 5.55 38.42
C LEU A 457 20.81 5.91 38.20
N GLU A 458 21.72 4.93 38.13
CA GLU A 458 23.13 5.18 37.86
C GLU A 458 23.46 4.96 36.38
N THR A 459 23.54 6.07 35.63
CA THR A 459 24.02 6.07 34.25
C THR A 459 25.54 6.20 34.24
N LYS A 460 26.26 5.14 33.89
CA LYS A 460 27.69 5.24 33.62
C LYS A 460 27.89 5.76 32.19
N THR A 461 28.47 6.96 32.08
CA THR A 461 28.83 7.56 30.80
C THR A 461 30.25 7.12 30.44
N ILE A 462 30.40 6.29 29.41
CA ILE A 462 31.70 5.89 28.87
C ILE A 462 32.13 6.95 27.85
N SER A 463 33.31 7.53 28.06
CA SER A 463 33.89 8.54 27.17
C SER A 463 34.96 7.91 26.29
N ILE A 464 34.74 7.87 24.98
CA ILE A 464 35.63 7.25 24.00
C ILE A 464 36.27 8.35 23.13
N PRO A 465 37.59 8.53 23.17
CA PRO A 465 38.27 9.43 22.24
C PRO A 465 38.07 8.96 20.80
N THR A 466 37.60 9.86 19.95
CA THR A 466 37.14 9.57 18.59
C THR A 466 37.77 10.53 17.59
N LYS A 467 38.34 10.01 16.51
CA LYS A 467 38.80 10.79 15.35
C LYS A 467 37.92 10.48 14.15
N LEU A 468 37.46 11.51 13.45
CA LEU A 468 36.65 11.40 12.24
C LEU A 468 37.30 12.16 11.10
N ARG A 469 37.31 11.55 9.92
CA ARG A 469 37.60 12.23 8.65
C ARG A 469 36.31 12.29 7.85
N LEU A 470 35.82 13.49 7.58
CA LEU A 470 34.61 13.78 6.82
C LEU A 470 34.94 14.50 5.52
N GLU A 471 34.06 14.38 4.54
CA GLU A 471 34.09 15.15 3.28
C GLU A 471 32.73 15.85 3.08
N GLU A 472 32.74 17.16 2.83
CA GLU A 472 31.53 17.90 2.44
C GLU A 472 31.22 17.66 0.96
N ASN A 473 29.98 17.25 0.69
CA ASN A 473 29.44 17.08 -0.64
C ASN A 473 28.00 17.61 -0.67
N LYS A 474 27.74 18.67 -1.45
CA LYS A 474 26.39 19.20 -1.71
C LYS A 474 25.53 19.38 -0.44
N ASN A 475 26.04 20.09 0.56
CA ASN A 475 25.39 20.33 1.87
C ASN A 475 25.25 19.09 2.76
N THR A 476 26.03 18.03 2.54
CA THR A 476 26.03 16.85 3.41
C THR A 476 27.45 16.47 3.82
N LEU A 477 27.61 15.89 5.02
CA LEU A 477 28.87 15.36 5.51
C LEU A 477 28.95 13.85 5.30
N THR A 478 29.90 13.44 4.47
CA THR A 478 30.19 12.02 4.20
C THR A 478 31.33 11.56 5.10
N LEU A 479 31.13 10.50 5.88
CA LEU A 479 32.20 9.91 6.69
C LEU A 479 33.15 9.12 5.77
N LYS A 480 34.44 9.45 5.81
CA LYS A 480 35.50 8.74 5.09
C LYS A 480 36.27 7.79 5.98
N GLN A 481 36.44 8.13 7.25
CA GLN A 481 37.18 7.30 8.19
C GLN A 481 36.79 7.61 9.64
N ILE A 482 36.74 6.58 10.47
CA ILE A 482 36.59 6.68 11.91
C ILE A 482 37.70 5.93 12.63
N VAL A 483 38.19 6.50 13.73
CA VAL A 483 39.09 5.85 14.67
C VAL A 483 38.55 6.06 16.08
N LEU A 484 38.22 4.96 16.75
CA LEU A 484 37.84 4.91 18.16
C LEU A 484 39.05 4.43 18.95
N GLU A 485 39.69 5.31 19.73
CA GLU A 485 40.89 4.93 20.49
C GLU A 485 40.51 3.88 21.55
N GLY A 486 41.24 2.75 21.56
CA GLY A 486 40.94 1.58 22.38
C GLY A 486 39.98 0.56 21.75
N PHE A 487 39.43 0.83 20.56
CA PHE A 487 38.49 -0.04 19.85
C PHE A 487 38.88 -0.23 18.37
N ASN A 488 40.07 -0.79 18.15
CA ASN A 488 40.69 -0.88 16.83
C ASN A 488 39.92 -1.80 15.85
N GLU A 489 39.45 -2.96 16.29
CA GLU A 489 38.69 -3.91 15.46
C GLU A 489 37.34 -3.35 15.00
N ILE A 490 36.67 -2.59 15.89
CA ILE A 490 35.42 -1.89 15.58
C ILE A 490 35.69 -0.79 14.56
N SER A 491 36.76 -0.01 14.75
CA SER A 491 37.18 1.03 13.81
C SER A 491 37.46 0.45 12.41
N GLN A 492 38.16 -0.69 12.33
CA GLN A 492 38.46 -1.38 11.07
C GLN A 492 37.20 -1.90 10.37
N THR A 493 36.28 -2.50 11.11
CA THR A 493 35.01 -3.02 10.57
C THR A 493 34.15 -1.89 10.00
N ILE A 494 34.04 -0.77 10.73
CA ILE A 494 33.29 0.40 10.27
C ILE A 494 33.97 1.03 9.05
N ASN A 495 35.30 1.14 9.03
CA ASN A 495 36.03 1.66 7.87
C ASN A 495 35.86 0.78 6.61
N LYS A 496 35.82 -0.54 6.76
CA LYS A 496 35.55 -1.46 5.64
C LYS A 496 34.11 -1.32 5.09
N LEU A 497 33.14 -1.03 5.96
CA LEU A 497 31.77 -0.70 5.55
C LEU A 497 31.68 0.65 4.83
N ILE A 498 32.46 1.65 5.27
CA ILE A 498 32.57 2.96 4.63
C ILE A 498 33.18 2.85 3.22
N GLU A 499 34.20 2.01 3.03
CA GLU A 499 34.84 1.79 1.73
C GLU A 499 33.91 1.10 0.70
N THR A 500 33.05 0.19 1.17
CA THR A 500 32.16 -0.60 0.31
C THR A 500 30.81 0.07 0.03
N GLN A 501 30.38 1.01 0.88
CA GLN A 501 29.09 1.69 0.74
C GLN A 501 29.25 3.19 1.01
N LYS A 502 29.10 4.03 -0.03
CA LYS A 502 29.11 5.50 0.10
C LYS A 502 27.85 5.97 0.86
N ARG A 503 27.89 5.97 2.20
CA ARG A 503 26.78 6.39 3.08
C ARG A 503 27.08 7.72 3.77
N SER A 504 26.02 8.46 4.11
CA SER A 504 26.13 9.66 4.97
C SER A 504 26.52 9.28 6.40
N PHE A 505 27.12 10.19 7.16
CA PHE A 505 27.49 9.91 8.56
C PHE A 505 26.28 9.55 9.44
N ALA A 506 25.13 10.19 9.21
CA ALA A 506 23.88 9.92 9.92
C ALA A 506 23.33 8.50 9.64
N ASP A 507 23.41 8.02 8.39
CA ASP A 507 22.99 6.65 8.04
C ASP A 507 23.90 5.59 8.66
N LEU A 508 25.19 5.91 8.77
CA LEU A 508 26.16 5.07 9.46
C LEU A 508 25.89 5.02 10.96
N GLN A 509 25.53 6.14 11.60
CA GLN A 509 25.12 6.16 13.01
C GLN A 509 23.86 5.33 13.24
N LYS A 510 22.86 5.45 12.37
CA LYS A 510 21.63 4.67 12.42
C LYS A 510 21.90 3.19 12.22
N TYR A 511 22.78 2.83 11.29
CA TYR A 511 23.22 1.45 11.10
C TYR A 511 23.97 0.90 12.32
N ILE A 512 24.90 1.67 12.90
CA ILE A 512 25.64 1.28 14.11
C ILE A 512 24.70 1.13 15.31
N TYR A 513 23.71 2.02 15.46
CA TYR A 513 22.72 1.96 16.53
C TYR A 513 21.76 0.77 16.36
N GLN A 514 21.25 0.54 15.14
CA GLN A 514 20.35 -0.57 14.81
C GLN A 514 21.03 -1.94 14.91
N ASN A 515 22.36 -1.97 14.74
CA ASN A 515 23.18 -3.16 14.87
C ASN A 515 24.02 -3.16 16.15
N SER A 516 23.74 -2.27 17.12
CA SER A 516 24.49 -2.19 18.39
C SER A 516 24.43 -3.50 19.19
N SER A 517 23.41 -4.33 18.95
CA SER A 517 23.28 -5.70 19.47
C SER A 517 24.25 -6.70 18.83
N LEU A 518 24.70 -6.48 17.59
CA LEU A 518 25.75 -7.27 16.92
C LEU A 518 27.16 -6.87 17.38
N PHE A 519 27.33 -5.65 17.89
CA PHE A 519 28.60 -5.10 18.39
C PHE A 519 28.64 -4.98 19.92
N GLY A 520 27.84 -5.79 20.61
CA GLY A 520 27.60 -5.68 22.04
C GLY A 520 28.88 -5.50 22.85
N THR A 521 28.89 -4.50 23.73
CA THR A 521 29.78 -4.46 24.87
C THR A 521 29.73 -5.80 25.59
N VAL A 522 30.78 -6.59 25.45
CA VAL A 522 31.09 -7.68 26.36
C VAL A 522 31.43 -7.03 27.69
N THR A 523 30.44 -6.93 28.59
CA THR A 523 30.76 -6.79 30.00
C THR A 523 31.41 -8.10 30.44
N PRO A 524 32.67 -8.10 30.91
CA PRO A 524 33.30 -9.31 31.44
C PRO A 524 32.46 -9.85 32.59
N ILE A 525 32.22 -11.17 32.60
CA ILE A 525 31.61 -11.85 33.75
C ILE A 525 32.50 -11.58 34.97
N LYS A 526 31.91 -11.10 36.08
CA LYS A 526 32.63 -10.99 37.36
C LYS A 526 32.86 -12.40 37.92
N GLU A 527 34.02 -12.65 38.54
CA GLU A 527 34.36 -13.98 39.11
C GLU A 527 33.26 -14.52 40.05
N GLU A 528 32.63 -13.66 40.84
CA GLU A 528 31.50 -13.99 41.73
C GLU A 528 30.30 -14.62 40.99
N GLU A 529 30.06 -14.23 39.73
CA GLU A 529 28.95 -14.77 38.94
C GLU A 529 29.28 -16.14 38.33
N VAL A 530 30.56 -16.42 38.09
CA VAL A 530 31.05 -17.74 37.68
C VAL A 530 30.90 -18.71 38.85
N GLU A 531 31.27 -18.30 40.06
CA GLU A 531 31.13 -19.15 41.26
C GLU A 531 29.69 -19.58 41.53
N ILE A 532 28.71 -18.69 41.38
CA ILE A 532 27.29 -19.01 41.57
C ILE A 532 26.84 -20.10 40.58
N ILE A 533 27.21 -19.95 39.30
CA ILE A 533 26.83 -20.90 38.24
C ILE A 533 27.53 -22.24 38.42
N CYS A 534 28.81 -22.23 38.79
CA CYS A 534 29.56 -23.45 39.09
C CYS A 534 28.94 -24.20 40.27
N LYS A 535 28.48 -23.48 41.30
CA LYS A 535 27.76 -24.05 42.44
C LYS A 535 26.39 -24.61 42.04
N GLU A 536 25.64 -23.90 41.19
CA GLU A 536 24.36 -24.40 40.69
C GLU A 536 24.51 -25.67 39.84
N LEU A 537 25.48 -25.70 38.92
CA LEU A 537 25.82 -26.88 38.12
C LEU A 537 26.25 -28.06 39.01
N SER A 538 27.13 -27.82 39.99
CA SER A 538 27.58 -28.85 40.92
C SER A 538 26.44 -29.41 41.78
N ASN A 539 25.45 -28.58 42.14
CA ASN A 539 24.30 -29.02 42.93
C ASN A 539 23.26 -29.81 42.11
N THR A 540 23.19 -29.58 40.80
CA THR A 540 22.16 -30.19 39.94
C THR A 540 22.62 -31.42 39.18
N LEU A 541 23.92 -31.59 38.95
CA LEU A 541 24.48 -32.76 38.28
C LEU A 541 24.74 -33.92 39.25
N THR A 542 23.67 -34.46 39.84
CA THR A 542 23.75 -35.61 40.76
C THR A 542 24.42 -36.83 40.10
N GLY A 543 25.54 -37.28 40.68
CA GLY A 543 26.32 -38.43 40.19
C GLY A 543 27.41 -38.08 39.18
N GLN A 544 27.71 -36.80 38.97
CA GLN A 544 28.79 -36.29 38.11
C GLN A 544 29.64 -35.29 38.91
N GLU A 545 30.91 -35.11 38.57
CA GLU A 545 31.80 -34.21 39.30
C GLU A 545 32.27 -33.05 38.42
N VAL A 546 31.98 -31.81 38.82
CA VAL A 546 32.51 -30.61 38.14
C VAL A 546 33.93 -30.36 38.64
N LYS A 547 34.94 -30.65 37.82
CA LYS A 547 36.37 -30.54 38.19
C LYS A 547 36.95 -29.15 37.98
N ILE A 548 36.62 -28.52 36.86
CA ILE A 548 37.06 -27.17 36.52
C ILE A 548 35.82 -26.40 36.13
N CYS A 549 35.66 -25.20 36.68
CA CYS A 549 34.59 -24.30 36.27
C CYS A 549 35.07 -22.87 36.43
N ASN A 550 35.37 -22.22 35.31
CA ASN A 550 35.89 -20.86 35.26
C ASN A 550 35.18 -20.05 34.16
N ASN A 551 35.68 -18.85 33.86
CA ASN A 551 35.04 -17.94 32.92
C ASN A 551 35.07 -18.39 31.44
N ASN A 552 35.86 -19.41 31.09
CA ASN A 552 36.03 -19.86 29.71
C ASN A 552 35.96 -21.38 29.51
N LYS A 553 35.90 -22.15 30.59
CA LYS A 553 36.02 -23.60 30.57
C LYS A 553 35.29 -24.24 31.74
N ILE A 554 34.53 -25.29 31.43
CA ILE A 554 33.92 -26.19 32.40
C ILE A 554 34.31 -27.62 32.05
N ASP A 555 34.95 -28.33 32.98
CA ASP A 555 35.25 -29.76 32.88
C ASP A 555 34.36 -30.54 33.85
N ILE A 556 33.66 -31.53 33.32
CA ILE A 556 32.70 -32.36 34.07
C ILE A 556 33.06 -33.83 33.85
N ASP A 557 33.31 -34.54 34.94
CA ASP A 557 33.53 -35.97 34.91
C ASP A 557 32.20 -36.72 34.88
N ILE A 558 32.01 -37.46 33.80
CA ILE A 558 30.81 -38.21 33.47
C ILE A 558 31.04 -39.70 33.67
N PHE A 559 30.25 -40.31 34.55
CA PHE A 559 30.21 -41.77 34.72
C PHE A 559 29.32 -42.41 33.65
N ARG A 560 29.92 -43.14 32.70
CA ARG A 560 29.20 -43.90 31.67
C ARG A 560 29.82 -45.29 31.50
N LYS A 561 28.99 -46.34 31.56
CA LYS A 561 29.40 -47.75 31.39
C LYS A 561 30.65 -48.15 32.21
N ASN A 562 30.67 -47.82 33.51
CA ASN A 562 31.80 -48.06 34.44
C ASN A 562 33.13 -47.40 34.06
N LYS A 563 33.13 -46.37 33.20
CA LYS A 563 34.28 -45.51 32.93
C LYS A 563 33.96 -44.05 33.28
N VAL A 564 34.98 -43.33 33.71
CA VAL A 564 34.92 -41.87 33.91
C VAL A 564 35.41 -41.20 32.62
N ILE A 565 34.59 -40.34 32.04
CA ILE A 565 34.89 -39.58 30.83
C ILE A 565 34.80 -38.09 31.20
N THR A 566 35.83 -37.31 30.93
CA THR A 566 35.79 -35.87 31.16
C THR A 566 35.18 -35.19 29.94
N MET A 567 34.06 -34.50 30.11
CA MET A 567 33.46 -33.60 29.13
C MET A 567 33.99 -32.19 29.37
N THR A 568 34.63 -31.60 28.35
CA THR A 568 35.17 -30.25 28.37
C THR A 568 34.28 -29.33 27.54
N ILE A 569 33.77 -28.29 28.19
CA ILE A 569 32.93 -27.25 27.59
C ILE A 569 33.73 -25.95 27.56
N ILE A 570 33.98 -25.41 26.37
CA ILE A 570 34.63 -24.11 26.18
C ILE A 570 33.56 -23.08 25.86
N HIS A 571 33.59 -21.94 26.56
CA HIS A 571 32.62 -20.87 26.37
C HIS A 571 33.23 -19.48 26.49
N THR A 572 32.50 -18.45 26.07
CA THR A 572 32.86 -17.05 26.30
C THR A 572 31.60 -16.27 26.63
N ASN A 573 31.48 -15.76 27.86
CA ASN A 573 30.27 -15.07 28.33
C ASN A 573 28.97 -15.87 28.15
N PHE A 574 29.00 -17.16 28.50
CA PHE A 574 27.86 -18.09 28.33
C PHE A 574 27.44 -18.34 26.87
N LEU A 575 28.27 -17.94 25.91
CA LEU A 575 28.19 -18.43 24.53
C LEU A 575 29.05 -19.69 24.42
N LEU A 576 28.43 -20.79 24.00
CA LEU A 576 29.09 -22.06 23.80
C LEU A 576 30.03 -21.97 22.58
N ASN A 577 31.31 -22.20 22.79
CA ASN A 577 32.29 -22.24 21.71
C ASN A 577 32.55 -23.68 21.24
N LYS A 578 32.63 -24.63 22.19
CA LYS A 578 32.95 -26.03 21.90
C LYS A 578 32.53 -26.95 23.04
N ILE A 579 32.11 -28.18 22.72
CA ILE A 579 32.03 -29.31 23.65
C ILE A 579 32.95 -30.42 23.13
N ASP A 580 33.72 -31.04 24.01
CA ASP A 580 34.62 -32.15 23.70
C ASP A 580 34.57 -33.19 24.83
N VAL A 581 35.05 -34.41 24.58
CA VAL A 581 35.16 -35.47 25.59
C VAL A 581 36.51 -36.18 25.50
N SER A 582 37.00 -36.66 26.65
CA SER A 582 38.36 -37.21 26.79
C SER A 582 38.57 -38.60 26.18
N ASP A 583 37.51 -39.32 25.83
CA ASP A 583 37.55 -40.70 25.30
C ASP A 583 37.14 -40.73 23.82
N GLU A 584 37.92 -41.40 22.96
CA GLU A 584 37.68 -41.41 21.50
C GLU A 584 36.38 -42.11 21.08
N GLU A 585 35.96 -43.14 21.82
CA GLU A 585 34.70 -43.85 21.55
C GLU A 585 33.51 -42.98 21.97
N ALA A 586 33.62 -42.32 23.13
CA ALA A 586 32.68 -41.31 23.59
C ALA A 586 32.61 -40.10 22.66
N LYS A 587 33.73 -39.72 22.03
CA LYS A 587 33.81 -38.61 21.09
C LYS A 587 33.01 -38.87 19.83
N LYS A 588 33.11 -40.08 19.26
CA LYS A 588 32.28 -40.48 18.11
C LYS A 588 30.78 -40.46 18.45
N LEU A 589 30.42 -40.92 19.64
CA LEU A 589 29.03 -40.89 20.12
C LEU A 589 28.55 -39.45 20.41
N LEU A 590 29.44 -38.58 20.89
CA LEU A 590 29.13 -37.16 21.08
C LEU A 590 28.90 -36.50 19.73
N ASP A 591 29.79 -36.72 18.75
CA ASP A 591 29.63 -36.21 17.40
C ASP A 591 28.34 -36.70 16.73
N GLU A 592 27.87 -37.91 17.06
CA GLU A 592 26.60 -38.44 16.59
C GLU A 592 25.40 -37.81 17.31
N TYR A 593 25.47 -37.65 18.64
CA TYR A 593 24.46 -36.96 19.44
C TYR A 593 24.31 -35.49 19.04
N LEU A 594 25.43 -34.80 18.75
CA LEU A 594 25.45 -33.39 18.34
C LEU A 594 24.98 -33.17 16.89
N LYS A 595 24.83 -34.21 16.08
CA LYS A 595 24.24 -34.11 14.72
C LYS A 595 22.72 -33.97 14.73
N ASP A 596 22.06 -34.19 15.87
CA ASP A 596 20.61 -33.98 16.01
C ASP A 596 20.27 -32.48 15.80
N PRO A 597 19.44 -32.13 14.80
CA PRO A 597 19.07 -30.74 14.50
C PRO A 597 18.41 -29.99 15.67
N ASP A 598 17.72 -30.71 16.57
CA ASP A 598 17.06 -30.11 17.74
C ASP A 598 18.07 -29.68 18.81
N ILE A 599 19.25 -30.31 18.83
CA ILE A 599 20.39 -29.96 19.70
C ILE A 599 21.24 -28.88 19.02
N LEU A 600 21.47 -28.98 17.71
CA LEU A 600 22.21 -28.02 16.90
C LEU A 600 21.52 -26.64 16.83
N SER A 601 20.19 -26.62 16.76
CA SER A 601 19.39 -25.38 16.80
C SER A 601 19.49 -24.66 18.16
N GLN A 602 19.64 -25.42 19.26
CA GLN A 602 19.90 -24.86 20.59
C GLN A 602 21.35 -24.35 20.75
N MET A 603 22.30 -24.81 19.92
CA MET A 603 23.67 -24.28 19.87
C MET A 603 23.80 -22.99 19.04
N THR A 604 22.76 -22.54 18.35
CA THR A 604 22.86 -21.42 17.41
C THR A 604 22.76 -20.07 18.12
N TYR A 605 23.93 -19.48 18.42
CA TYR A 605 24.30 -18.05 18.57
C TYR A 605 23.26 -16.98 18.96
N SER A 606 22.26 -17.30 19.79
CA SER A 606 21.46 -16.29 20.48
C SER A 606 21.96 -16.13 21.92
N LYS A 607 21.79 -14.93 22.49
CA LYS A 607 22.27 -14.59 23.83
C LYS A 607 21.43 -15.36 24.86
N ILE A 608 21.90 -16.54 25.26
CA ILE A 608 21.25 -17.39 26.27
C ILE A 608 21.44 -16.75 27.67
N THR A 609 20.37 -16.64 28.46
CA THR A 609 20.48 -16.17 29.86
C THR A 609 21.24 -17.18 30.73
N LYS A 610 21.76 -16.76 31.90
CA LYS A 610 22.52 -17.64 32.81
C LYS A 610 21.77 -18.92 33.18
N LEU A 611 20.46 -18.79 33.49
CA LEU A 611 19.58 -19.91 33.82
C LEU A 611 19.36 -20.85 32.62
N GLU A 612 19.18 -20.29 31.43
CA GLU A 612 19.01 -21.09 30.22
C GLU A 612 20.31 -21.81 29.83
N PHE A 613 21.49 -21.23 30.09
CA PHE A 613 22.79 -21.87 29.85
C PHE A 613 23.00 -23.08 30.78
N VAL A 614 22.69 -22.93 32.08
CA VAL A 614 22.73 -24.04 33.04
C VAL A 614 21.72 -25.13 32.66
N SER A 615 20.49 -24.76 32.31
CA SER A 615 19.46 -25.71 31.89
C SER A 615 19.82 -26.44 30.59
N PHE A 616 20.45 -25.75 29.63
CA PHE A 616 20.96 -26.34 28.41
C PHE A 616 22.04 -27.39 28.71
N LEU A 617 23.07 -27.03 29.48
CA LEU A 617 24.15 -27.96 29.84
C LEU A 617 23.62 -29.20 30.57
N GLN A 618 22.66 -29.04 31.49
CA GLN A 618 22.01 -30.18 32.15
C GLN A 618 21.34 -31.13 31.16
N LYS A 619 20.55 -30.59 30.21
CA LYS A 619 19.86 -31.40 29.19
C LYS A 619 20.84 -32.09 28.26
N THR A 620 21.89 -31.39 27.82
CA THR A 620 22.92 -31.95 26.93
C THR A 620 23.69 -33.08 27.62
N ILE A 621 24.05 -32.91 28.90
CA ILE A 621 24.75 -33.95 29.67
C ILE A 621 23.84 -35.16 29.90
N ALA A 622 22.59 -34.94 30.34
CA ALA A 622 21.63 -36.02 30.55
C ALA A 622 21.29 -36.78 29.25
N GLY A 623 21.12 -36.06 28.14
CA GLY A 623 20.88 -36.65 26.83
C GLY A 623 22.08 -37.41 26.31
N PHE A 624 23.30 -36.89 26.48
CA PHE A 624 24.52 -37.60 26.10
C PHE A 624 24.74 -38.89 26.91
N ILE A 625 24.46 -38.87 28.23
CA ILE A 625 24.55 -40.08 29.09
C ILE A 625 23.57 -41.16 28.62
N SER A 626 22.36 -40.76 28.25
CA SER A 626 21.26 -41.67 27.87
C SER A 626 21.24 -42.05 26.38
N PHE A 627 22.10 -41.46 25.55
CA PHE A 627 22.14 -41.70 24.11
C PHE A 627 22.53 -43.16 23.78
N ILE A 628 21.69 -43.83 22.98
CA ILE A 628 21.96 -45.15 22.39
C ILE A 628 21.74 -44.97 20.88
N PRO A 629 22.75 -45.24 20.02
CA PRO A 629 22.59 -45.13 18.57
C PRO A 629 21.51 -46.11 18.10
N LYS A 630 20.59 -45.65 17.25
CA LYS A 630 19.49 -46.46 16.73
C LYS A 630 19.93 -47.18 15.46
N ASP A 631 19.74 -48.50 15.42
CA ASP A 631 19.83 -49.29 14.20
C ASP A 631 18.71 -48.89 13.22
N ASP A 632 19.09 -48.87 11.93
CA ASP A 632 18.31 -48.39 10.79
C ASP A 632 16.86 -48.88 10.75
N GLY A 633 15.91 -47.94 10.72
CA GLY A 633 14.49 -48.25 10.60
C GLY A 633 13.60 -47.03 10.33
N SER A 634 13.50 -46.65 9.06
CA SER A 634 12.36 -46.00 8.36
C SER A 634 11.66 -44.77 8.98
N PHE A 635 11.86 -43.58 8.38
CA PHE A 635 10.89 -42.85 7.51
C PHE A 635 11.49 -41.51 7.00
N GLU A 636 11.45 -41.34 5.67
CA GLU A 636 11.42 -40.13 4.79
C GLU A 636 12.32 -38.88 4.99
N GLY A 637 13.26 -38.71 4.05
CA GLY A 637 14.01 -37.48 3.75
C GLY A 637 15.50 -37.57 4.11
N SER A 638 16.38 -37.88 3.16
CA SER A 638 17.83 -37.92 3.42
C SER A 638 18.37 -36.52 3.74
N SER A 639 19.33 -36.45 4.67
CA SER A 639 20.11 -35.24 4.97
C SER A 639 20.77 -34.60 3.74
N ASN A 640 21.03 -35.38 2.70
CA ASN A 640 21.51 -34.91 1.40
C ASN A 640 20.51 -33.99 0.70
N THR A 641 19.21 -34.28 0.76
CA THR A 641 18.15 -33.52 0.10
C THR A 641 18.12 -32.07 0.58
N ILE A 642 18.23 -31.86 1.90
CA ILE A 642 18.23 -30.52 2.51
C ILE A 642 19.48 -29.72 2.11
N ILE A 643 20.66 -30.35 2.13
CA ILE A 643 21.94 -29.73 1.74
C ILE A 643 21.89 -29.26 0.27
N ILE A 644 21.26 -30.05 -0.59
CA ILE A 644 21.15 -29.78 -2.03
C ILE A 644 20.22 -28.60 -2.30
N ILE A 645 19.07 -28.55 -1.62
CA ILE A 645 18.12 -27.42 -1.72
C ILE A 645 18.80 -26.10 -1.33
N GLU A 646 19.51 -26.07 -0.19
CA GLU A 646 20.16 -24.85 0.28
C GLU A 646 21.32 -24.40 -0.64
N ARG A 647 22.08 -25.34 -1.22
CA ARG A 647 23.14 -25.00 -2.19
C ARG A 647 22.59 -24.46 -3.51
N ILE A 648 21.52 -25.06 -4.04
CA ILE A 648 20.86 -24.58 -5.26
C ILE A 648 20.27 -23.20 -5.03
N LYS A 649 19.62 -22.98 -3.89
CA LYS A 649 19.10 -21.66 -3.50
C LYS A 649 20.21 -20.62 -3.38
N LYS A 650 21.36 -20.97 -2.79
CA LYS A 650 22.51 -20.06 -2.64
C LYS A 650 23.11 -19.61 -3.98
N TYR A 651 23.33 -20.54 -4.92
CA TYR A 651 24.10 -20.26 -6.14
C TYR A 651 23.24 -20.00 -7.38
N LEU A 652 22.03 -20.59 -7.46
CA LEU A 652 21.11 -20.41 -8.58
C LEU A 652 19.93 -19.48 -8.25
N GLY A 653 19.62 -19.26 -6.97
CA GLY A 653 18.51 -18.38 -6.56
C GLY A 653 17.12 -18.91 -6.94
N ILE A 654 17.02 -20.19 -7.31
CA ILE A 654 15.78 -20.86 -7.72
C ILE A 654 15.30 -21.85 -6.66
N GLN A 655 13.99 -22.13 -6.65
CA GLN A 655 13.44 -23.26 -5.92
C GLN A 655 13.56 -24.54 -6.75
N VAL A 656 13.85 -25.64 -6.07
CA VAL A 656 13.87 -26.98 -6.66
C VAL A 656 12.44 -27.52 -6.65
N ASN A 657 11.99 -28.08 -7.77
CA ASN A 657 10.65 -28.64 -7.91
C ASN A 657 10.53 -30.01 -7.24
N ASP A 658 11.55 -30.87 -7.41
CA ASP A 658 11.60 -32.23 -6.84
C ASP A 658 13.05 -32.75 -6.76
N ILE A 659 13.31 -33.70 -5.85
CA ILE A 659 14.60 -34.38 -5.69
C ILE A 659 14.38 -35.87 -5.49
N VAL A 660 15.03 -36.69 -6.30
CA VAL A 660 14.98 -38.16 -6.21
C VAL A 660 16.39 -38.70 -6.01
N GLU A 661 16.63 -39.39 -4.89
CA GLU A 661 17.90 -40.06 -4.59
C GLU A 661 17.78 -41.57 -4.80
N LYS A 662 18.62 -42.13 -5.66
CA LYS A 662 18.67 -43.58 -5.90
C LYS A 662 20.09 -44.01 -6.27
N ASN A 663 20.67 -44.93 -5.49
CA ASN A 663 21.98 -45.54 -5.74
C ASN A 663 23.10 -44.50 -5.96
N ASP A 664 23.31 -43.59 -5.00
CA ASP A 664 24.31 -42.49 -5.05
C ASP A 664 24.16 -41.50 -6.22
N LYS A 665 23.04 -41.57 -6.95
CA LYS A 665 22.66 -40.59 -7.98
C LYS A 665 21.49 -39.78 -7.48
N ILE A 666 21.68 -38.47 -7.44
CA ILE A 666 20.65 -37.53 -7.03
C ILE A 666 20.15 -36.81 -8.27
N LEU A 667 18.89 -37.03 -8.62
CA LEU A 667 18.22 -36.35 -9.71
C LEU A 667 17.45 -35.17 -9.15
N ILE A 668 17.64 -33.99 -9.75
CA ILE A 668 16.97 -32.75 -9.38
C ILE A 668 16.08 -32.30 -10.53
N ASP A 669 14.86 -31.89 -10.20
CA ASP A 669 13.94 -31.17 -11.07
C ASP A 669 13.93 -29.68 -10.72
N PHE A 670 14.19 -28.82 -11.70
CA PHE A 670 14.24 -27.38 -11.46
C PHE A 670 13.84 -26.59 -12.72
N THR A 671 13.49 -25.32 -12.55
CA THR A 671 13.05 -24.45 -13.65
C THR A 671 13.85 -23.16 -13.67
N ILE A 672 14.41 -22.82 -14.82
CA ILE A 672 15.14 -21.57 -15.05
C ILE A 672 14.44 -20.83 -16.20
N THR A 673 14.06 -19.57 -15.96
CA THR A 673 13.37 -18.70 -16.94
C THR A 673 12.19 -19.39 -17.64
N GLY A 674 11.39 -20.18 -16.89
CA GLY A 674 10.23 -20.90 -17.43
C GLY A 674 10.54 -22.20 -18.18
N ILE A 675 11.80 -22.61 -18.28
CA ILE A 675 12.22 -23.85 -18.95
C ILE A 675 12.46 -24.94 -17.89
N PRO A 676 11.76 -26.08 -17.97
CA PRO A 676 11.93 -27.16 -17.01
C PRO A 676 13.13 -28.05 -17.38
N PHE A 677 14.01 -28.27 -16.40
CA PHE A 677 15.21 -29.08 -16.51
C PHE A 677 15.18 -30.26 -15.52
N LEU A 678 15.86 -31.33 -15.89
CA LEU A 678 16.30 -32.38 -14.98
C LEU A 678 17.83 -32.41 -14.94
N GLY A 679 18.44 -32.67 -13.80
CA GLY A 679 19.90 -32.77 -13.74
C GLY A 679 20.39 -33.65 -12.61
N TYR A 680 21.50 -34.35 -12.84
CA TYR A 680 22.13 -35.15 -11.79
C TYR A 680 23.07 -34.29 -10.94
N TYR A 681 22.84 -34.27 -9.64
CA TYR A 681 23.73 -33.62 -8.67
C TYR A 681 24.82 -34.56 -8.21
N ASN A 682 26.07 -34.13 -8.38
CA ASN A 682 27.22 -34.76 -7.76
C ASN A 682 27.59 -33.97 -6.49
N ILE A 683 27.39 -34.58 -5.31
CA ILE A 683 27.69 -33.95 -4.01
C ILE A 683 29.18 -33.66 -3.85
N GLN A 684 30.06 -34.55 -4.31
CA GLN A 684 31.51 -34.41 -4.13
C GLN A 684 32.05 -33.25 -4.96
N GLU A 685 31.59 -33.13 -6.20
CA GLU A 685 32.05 -32.09 -7.13
C GLU A 685 31.24 -30.79 -7.05
N ASN A 686 30.08 -30.81 -6.38
CA ASN A 686 29.11 -29.71 -6.36
C ASN A 686 28.69 -29.25 -7.77
N LYS A 687 28.41 -30.21 -8.64
CA LYS A 687 28.03 -29.98 -10.03
C LYS A 687 26.70 -30.62 -10.37
N ILE A 688 25.92 -29.93 -11.21
CA ILE A 688 24.76 -30.52 -11.89
C ILE A 688 25.21 -30.92 -13.30
N THR A 689 25.38 -32.23 -13.52
CA THR A 689 25.73 -32.80 -14.81
C THR A 689 25.51 -34.32 -14.82
N PRO A 690 24.99 -34.92 -15.92
CA PRO A 690 24.42 -34.25 -17.09
C PRO A 690 23.08 -33.53 -16.78
N ILE A 691 22.74 -32.54 -17.60
CA ILE A 691 21.48 -31.78 -17.54
C ILE A 691 20.61 -32.20 -18.72
N TYR A 692 19.30 -32.21 -18.55
CA TYR A 692 18.33 -32.61 -19.55
C TYR A 692 17.23 -31.56 -19.63
N PHE A 693 16.70 -31.34 -20.83
CA PHE A 693 15.37 -30.74 -20.95
C PHE A 693 14.34 -31.74 -20.46
N LYS A 694 13.51 -31.34 -19.48
CA LYS A 694 12.48 -32.23 -18.91
C LYS A 694 11.42 -32.60 -19.94
N GLU A 695 11.08 -31.67 -20.84
CA GLU A 695 10.15 -31.86 -21.95
C GLU A 695 10.79 -31.34 -23.23
N ALA A 696 11.16 -32.20 -24.19
CA ALA A 696 11.83 -31.77 -25.42
C ALA A 696 11.37 -32.50 -26.70
N ASN A 697 10.33 -33.34 -26.61
CA ASN A 697 9.72 -33.98 -27.77
C ASN A 697 8.27 -34.41 -27.47
N THR A 698 7.56 -34.82 -28.52
CA THR A 698 6.17 -35.30 -28.45
C THR A 698 6.01 -36.59 -27.63
N THR A 699 7.10 -37.33 -27.37
CA THR A 699 7.13 -38.54 -26.54
C THR A 699 7.43 -38.28 -25.06
N LYS A 700 7.58 -37.01 -24.64
CA LYS A 700 7.93 -36.59 -23.27
C LYS A 700 9.22 -37.23 -22.72
N THR A 701 10.15 -37.66 -23.57
CA THR A 701 11.42 -38.21 -23.09
C THR A 701 12.44 -37.08 -22.86
N PRO A 702 13.15 -37.07 -21.72
CA PRO A 702 14.16 -36.06 -21.45
C PRO A 702 15.31 -36.11 -22.47
N VAL A 703 15.73 -34.95 -22.96
CA VAL A 703 16.85 -34.83 -23.92
C VAL A 703 18.08 -34.29 -23.21
N ALA A 704 19.18 -35.03 -23.23
CA ALA A 704 20.42 -34.70 -22.53
C ALA A 704 21.17 -33.57 -23.24
N ILE A 705 21.41 -32.47 -22.53
CA ILE A 705 22.19 -31.30 -22.98
C ILE A 705 23.67 -31.63 -22.82
N LYS A 706 24.39 -31.73 -23.94
CA LYS A 706 25.80 -32.10 -23.95
C LYS A 706 26.70 -30.90 -23.62
N ASN A 707 27.88 -31.14 -23.05
CA ASN A 707 28.93 -30.13 -22.84
C ASN A 707 28.58 -28.96 -21.90
N ILE A 708 27.53 -29.08 -21.06
CA ILE A 708 27.18 -28.09 -20.05
C ILE A 708 27.17 -28.76 -18.67
N ALA A 709 27.82 -28.11 -17.70
CA ALA A 709 27.77 -28.48 -16.30
C ALA A 709 27.62 -27.22 -15.43
N LEU A 710 26.67 -27.25 -14.49
CA LEU A 710 26.46 -26.13 -13.55
C LEU A 710 27.26 -26.40 -12.28
N THR A 711 28.38 -25.69 -12.11
CA THR A 711 29.25 -25.83 -10.93
C THR A 711 28.82 -24.85 -9.84
N LEU A 712 28.27 -25.35 -8.74
CA LEU A 712 27.72 -24.57 -7.62
C LEU A 712 28.81 -24.14 -6.63
N SER A 713 29.72 -23.29 -7.12
CA SER A 713 30.82 -22.70 -6.34
C SER A 713 31.02 -21.23 -6.71
N ASP A 714 31.80 -20.49 -5.91
CA ASP A 714 32.13 -19.09 -6.21
C ASP A 714 32.91 -18.95 -7.55
N GLU A 715 33.72 -19.95 -7.90
CA GLU A 715 34.44 -20.02 -9.18
C GLU A 715 33.51 -20.23 -10.38
N GLY A 716 32.43 -21.00 -10.21
CA GLY A 716 31.43 -21.25 -11.26
C GLY A 716 30.44 -20.09 -11.47
N LYS A 717 30.38 -19.15 -10.53
CA LYS A 717 29.38 -18.07 -10.48
C LYS A 717 29.25 -17.22 -11.76
N PRO A 718 30.34 -16.86 -12.48
CA PRO A 718 30.20 -16.13 -13.74
C PRO A 718 29.42 -16.90 -14.80
N PHE A 719 29.71 -18.20 -14.97
CA PHE A 719 28.99 -19.06 -15.92
C PHE A 719 27.55 -19.33 -15.47
N LEU A 720 27.32 -19.56 -14.17
CA LEU A 720 25.98 -19.73 -13.61
C LEU A 720 25.09 -18.52 -13.86
N ASN A 721 25.59 -17.30 -13.63
CA ASN A 721 24.83 -16.07 -13.86
C ASN A 721 24.45 -15.92 -15.34
N LEU A 722 25.35 -16.25 -16.27
CA LEU A 722 25.06 -16.22 -17.71
C LEU A 722 23.99 -17.26 -18.07
N PHE A 723 24.11 -18.48 -17.55
CA PHE A 723 23.13 -19.55 -17.77
C PHE A 723 21.75 -19.23 -17.18
N LEU A 724 21.68 -18.55 -16.03
CA LEU A 724 20.41 -18.14 -15.40
C LEU A 724 19.71 -17.03 -16.18
N LEU A 725 20.45 -16.10 -16.79
CA LEU A 725 19.88 -15.00 -17.56
C LEU A 725 19.40 -15.44 -18.94
N GLN A 726 20.15 -16.31 -19.61
CA GLN A 726 19.89 -16.70 -21.00
C GLN A 726 20.20 -18.18 -21.25
N PRO A 727 19.48 -19.13 -20.60
CA PRO A 727 19.80 -20.56 -20.69
C PRO A 727 19.77 -21.09 -22.13
N LEU A 728 18.82 -20.64 -22.96
CA LEU A 728 18.71 -21.11 -24.34
C LEU A 728 19.84 -20.63 -25.26
N GLU A 729 20.33 -19.39 -25.10
CA GLU A 729 21.46 -18.91 -25.90
C GLU A 729 22.76 -19.62 -25.50
N ILE A 730 22.94 -19.90 -24.21
CA ILE A 730 24.06 -20.73 -23.74
C ILE A 730 23.93 -22.16 -24.28
N ILE A 731 22.74 -22.78 -24.23
CA ILE A 731 22.54 -24.13 -24.77
C ILE A 731 22.76 -24.16 -26.28
N LYS A 732 22.32 -23.14 -27.02
CA LYS A 732 22.60 -23.00 -28.46
C LYS A 732 24.09 -22.91 -28.77
N GLN A 733 24.86 -22.23 -27.91
CA GLN A 733 26.30 -22.07 -28.08
C GLN A 733 27.08 -23.37 -27.82
N TYR A 734 26.71 -24.14 -26.79
CA TYR A 734 27.48 -25.30 -26.32
C TYR A 734 26.86 -26.68 -26.70
N SER A 735 25.58 -26.71 -27.05
CA SER A 735 24.77 -27.90 -27.40
C SER A 735 23.76 -27.59 -28.53
N PRO A 736 24.22 -27.16 -29.72
CA PRO A 736 23.34 -26.64 -30.78
C PRO A 736 22.32 -27.66 -31.30
N GLU A 737 22.66 -28.95 -31.34
CA GLU A 737 21.75 -30.01 -31.78
C GLU A 737 20.55 -30.15 -30.82
N GLU A 738 20.82 -30.16 -29.51
CA GLU A 738 19.79 -30.26 -28.48
C GLU A 738 18.93 -29.00 -28.39
N TYR A 739 19.50 -27.83 -28.65
CA TYR A 739 18.75 -26.59 -28.78
C TYR A 739 17.72 -26.67 -29.92
N LEU A 740 18.11 -27.18 -31.10
CA LEU A 740 17.19 -27.33 -32.24
C LEU A 740 16.06 -28.31 -31.95
N ILE A 741 16.33 -29.39 -31.21
CA ILE A 741 15.32 -30.34 -30.76
C ILE A 741 14.28 -29.65 -29.85
N TYR A 742 14.75 -28.89 -28.86
CA TYR A 742 13.87 -28.17 -27.94
C TYR A 742 13.09 -27.04 -28.63
N GLN A 743 13.72 -26.33 -29.57
CA GLN A 743 13.06 -25.27 -30.34
C GLN A 743 11.92 -25.82 -31.20
N LYS A 744 12.13 -26.98 -31.86
CA LYS A 744 11.09 -27.68 -32.62
C LYS A 744 9.90 -28.07 -31.73
N PHE A 745 10.18 -28.57 -30.52
CA PHE A 745 9.14 -28.92 -29.55
C PHE A 745 8.29 -27.70 -29.12
N ILE A 746 8.92 -26.56 -28.84
CA ILE A 746 8.17 -25.33 -28.49
C ILE A 746 7.27 -24.90 -29.65
N SER A 747 7.78 -24.91 -30.89
CA SER A 747 7.00 -24.49 -32.07
C SER A 747 5.83 -25.43 -32.44
N GLU A 748 5.82 -26.65 -31.92
CA GLU A 748 4.70 -27.60 -32.10
C GLU A 748 3.68 -27.51 -30.95
N LYS A 749 4.06 -26.93 -29.81
CA LYS A 749 3.22 -26.80 -28.59
C LYS A 749 2.52 -25.43 -28.48
N TYR A 750 3.02 -24.43 -29.20
CA TYR A 750 2.53 -23.05 -29.29
C TYR A 750 2.58 -22.57 -30.73
#